data_AF-A0A938DFT1-F1
#
_entry.id   AF-A0A938DFT1-F1
#
_cell.length_a   1.000
_cell.length_b   1.000
_cell.length_c   1.000
_cell.angle_alpha   90.00
_cell.angle_beta   90.00
_cell.angle_gamma   90.00
#
_symmetry.space_group_name_H-M   'P 1'
#
loop_
_entity.id
_entity.type
_entity.pdbx_description
1 polymer ?
#
loop_
_entity_poly.entity_id
_entity_poly.type
_entity_poly.pdbx_seq_one_letter_code
_entity_poly.pdbx_strand_id
1 'polypeptide(L)'
;MRSHATGHFTEQLREFTARRLAELLGVFLVVTAAALTLSLVSWSARDPSLNHATSGHVRNLLGGPGAIVSDLLMQLVGFGAIAAIVPIAMQGLRLMKRRRVGRATLRFGLWILGVLATSATASLLPATDRWPLPSGLGGVVGDAILVVPRTIFAGSGVMIAVFGVGAAFVAILAVTGAAGLGFESEADMRLRSAEDDAGRRPIADDEDDAGGEPGVALISLGALIHFGLAFKAWATRVAGKLRRPARTADRPPPPSYPRVEPTFEELDLYPAYAPPRARNLDEPFDSAVAPPAPRRTRAPARAPQPSFNTRYEAPSLTLLAEPKKQAGGVKLSQEALEQNARLLEGVLEDFSVKGDIINVRPGPVVTLYELEPAPGIKSSRVIGLADDIARSMSAVSARVAVVPGRNAIGIELPNQRREMVYLRELIACEDFARSNHKLAIALGKTIGGEPVIVDLARMPHLLVAGTTGSGKSVAINTMILSLLYRLKPEECRLIMVDPKMLELSAYDNIPHLLTPVVTDPKKAVVALKWAVREMEDRYKKMSKLGVRNIDGYNARVAEAQAKGETITRTVQTGFDRETGEAIFEHEEMSLSTLPYIVVIVDEMADLMLVAGKDIEGAIQRLAQMARAAGIHLIMATQRPSVDVITGTIKANFP
;
A
#
# COMPACT_ATOMS: atom_id res chain seq x y z
N MET A 1 -36.79 47.32 43.04
CA MET A 1 -36.21 45.96 43.15
C MET A 1 -36.76 45.13 42.01
N ARG A 2 -35.96 44.94 40.95
CA ARG A 2 -35.37 43.64 40.51
C ARG A 2 -36.47 42.71 39.98
N SER A 3 -36.62 42.40 38.69
CA SER A 3 -35.60 41.92 37.74
C SER A 3 -36.25 41.70 36.34
N HIS A 4 -36.58 42.75 35.59
CA HIS A 4 -37.08 42.61 34.20
C HIS A 4 -36.23 43.34 33.14
N ALA A 5 -35.25 44.15 33.55
CA ALA A 5 -34.40 44.90 32.61
C ALA A 5 -33.14 44.13 32.15
N THR A 6 -32.74 43.05 32.81
CA THR A 6 -31.49 42.31 32.53
C THR A 6 -31.62 41.29 31.39
N GLY A 7 -32.84 40.82 31.07
CA GLY A 7 -33.09 39.87 29.97
C GLY A 7 -32.92 40.50 28.59
N HIS A 8 -33.53 41.68 28.36
CA HIS A 8 -33.44 42.40 27.08
C HIS A 8 -32.03 42.89 26.76
N PHE A 9 -31.27 43.33 27.77
CA PHE A 9 -29.90 43.77 27.57
C PHE A 9 -28.98 42.62 27.13
N THR A 10 -29.21 41.42 27.68
CA THR A 10 -28.43 40.22 27.33
C THR A 10 -28.76 39.73 25.92
N GLU A 11 -30.01 39.82 25.48
CA GLU A 11 -30.41 39.43 24.12
C GLU A 11 -29.94 40.44 23.06
N GLN A 12 -30.04 41.74 23.32
CA GLN A 12 -29.48 42.79 22.46
C GLN A 12 -27.96 42.69 22.38
N LEU A 13 -27.28 42.42 23.49
CA LEU A 13 -25.83 42.18 23.51
C LEU A 13 -25.46 40.91 22.75
N ARG A 14 -26.24 39.82 22.86
CA ARG A 14 -26.05 38.57 22.11
C ARG A 14 -26.22 38.80 20.60
N GLU A 15 -27.23 39.55 20.19
CA GLU A 15 -27.42 39.89 18.78
C GLU A 15 -26.32 40.81 18.25
N PHE A 16 -25.93 41.83 19.02
CA PHE A 16 -24.84 42.72 18.66
C PHE A 16 -23.52 41.96 18.53
N THR A 17 -23.19 41.12 19.50
CA THR A 17 -21.97 40.29 19.47
C THR A 17 -21.98 39.27 18.34
N ALA A 18 -23.10 38.59 18.10
CA ALA A 18 -23.25 37.68 16.96
C ALA A 18 -23.10 38.40 15.61
N ARG A 19 -23.64 39.62 15.48
CA ARG A 19 -23.49 40.47 14.28
C ARG A 19 -22.03 40.89 14.08
N ARG A 20 -21.36 41.36 15.14
CA ARG A 20 -19.93 41.74 15.08
C ARG A 20 -19.03 40.55 14.78
N LEU A 21 -19.32 39.39 15.36
CA LEU A 21 -18.60 38.16 15.07
C LEU A 21 -18.77 37.71 13.62
N ALA A 22 -19.99 37.81 13.07
CA ALA A 22 -20.27 37.53 11.67
C ALA A 22 -19.54 38.50 10.72
N GLU A 23 -19.53 39.80 11.01
CA GLU A 23 -18.78 40.81 10.25
C GLU A 23 -17.27 40.53 10.30
N LEU A 24 -16.71 40.25 11.48
CA LEU A 24 -15.29 39.88 11.66
C LEU A 24 -14.92 38.60 10.91
N LEU A 25 -15.77 37.58 10.99
CA LEU A 25 -15.59 36.33 10.24
C LEU A 25 -15.64 36.59 8.74
N GLY A 26 -16.55 37.45 8.28
CA GLY A 26 -16.64 37.86 6.88
C GLY A 26 -15.36 38.53 6.37
N VAL A 27 -14.84 39.51 7.13
CA VAL A 27 -13.56 40.18 6.84
C VAL A 27 -12.42 39.17 6.80
N PHE A 28 -12.35 38.28 7.80
CA PHE A 28 -11.32 37.23 7.87
C PHE A 28 -11.34 36.34 6.62
N LEU A 29 -12.52 35.89 6.16
CA LEU A 29 -12.65 35.06 4.97
C LEU A 29 -12.21 35.80 3.69
N VAL A 30 -12.55 37.09 3.55
CA VAL A 30 -12.13 37.89 2.39
C VAL A 30 -10.61 38.10 2.39
N VAL A 31 -10.03 38.44 3.54
CA VAL A 31 -8.57 38.60 3.68
C VAL A 31 -7.85 37.28 3.38
N THR A 32 -8.38 36.17 3.88
CA THR A 32 -7.84 34.83 3.60
C THR A 32 -7.90 34.50 2.11
N ALA A 33 -9.03 34.75 1.45
CA ALA A 33 -9.16 34.53 0.01
C ALA A 33 -8.21 35.41 -0.80
N ALA A 34 -8.03 36.67 -0.41
CA ALA A 34 -7.07 37.59 -1.04
C ALA A 34 -5.62 37.11 -0.87
N ALA A 35 -5.25 36.65 0.33
CA ALA A 35 -3.92 36.10 0.60
C ALA A 35 -3.65 34.81 -0.20
N LEU A 36 -4.62 33.89 -0.26
CA LEU A 36 -4.53 32.68 -1.08
C LEU A 36 -4.40 33.02 -2.58
N THR A 37 -5.15 34.00 -3.05
CA THR A 37 -5.06 34.48 -4.45
C THR A 37 -3.68 35.06 -4.72
N LEU A 38 -3.16 35.92 -3.84
CA LEU A 38 -1.84 36.53 -4.00
C LEU A 38 -0.72 35.48 -3.96
N SER A 39 -0.85 34.49 -3.07
CA SER A 39 0.05 33.33 -2.99
C SER A 39 0.04 32.52 -4.28
N LEU A 40 -1.13 32.23 -4.88
CA LEU A 40 -1.21 31.49 -6.15
C LEU A 40 -0.73 32.29 -7.37
N VAL A 41 -1.08 33.58 -7.46
CA VAL A 41 -0.66 34.44 -8.57
C VAL A 41 0.86 34.62 -8.59
N SER A 42 1.49 34.67 -7.41
CA SER A 42 2.95 34.74 -7.27
C SER A 42 3.62 33.36 -7.10
N TRP A 43 2.93 32.27 -7.43
CA TRP A 43 3.48 30.93 -7.32
C TRP A 43 4.64 30.69 -8.29
N SER A 44 5.67 30.01 -7.80
CA SER A 44 6.78 29.53 -8.62
C SER A 44 7.15 28.11 -8.20
N ALA A 45 7.22 27.19 -9.16
CA ALA A 45 7.70 25.83 -8.93
C ALA A 45 9.17 25.74 -8.48
N ARG A 46 9.92 26.86 -8.52
CA ARG A 46 11.31 26.94 -8.05
C ARG A 46 11.44 27.46 -6.62
N ASP A 47 10.34 27.89 -6.00
CA ASP A 47 10.40 28.36 -4.61
C ASP A 47 10.63 27.16 -3.66
N PRO A 48 11.26 27.39 -2.49
CA PRO A 48 11.32 26.39 -1.43
C PRO A 48 9.91 26.00 -0.97
N SER A 49 9.61 24.69 -1.00
CA SER A 49 8.35 24.13 -0.50
C SER A 49 8.60 22.84 0.27
N LEU A 50 7.54 22.25 0.85
CA LEU A 50 7.64 20.97 1.56
C LEU A 50 8.14 19.83 0.65
N ASN A 51 7.88 19.92 -0.65
CA ASN A 51 8.23 18.90 -1.64
C ASN A 51 9.42 19.31 -2.53
N HIS A 52 9.93 20.53 -2.38
CA HIS A 52 11.04 21.05 -3.16
C HIS A 52 12.01 21.84 -2.27
N ALA A 53 13.06 21.16 -1.80
CA ALA A 53 14.11 21.74 -0.98
C ALA A 53 15.16 22.42 -1.88
N THR A 54 15.23 23.75 -1.82
CA THR A 54 16.22 24.56 -2.56
C THR A 54 16.73 25.70 -1.69
N SER A 55 17.98 26.11 -1.92
CA SER A 55 18.62 27.25 -1.27
C SER A 55 18.36 28.59 -1.98
N GLY A 56 17.47 28.61 -2.97
CA GLY A 56 17.11 29.80 -3.74
C GLY A 56 16.25 30.81 -2.95
N HIS A 57 16.25 32.07 -3.40
CA HIS A 57 15.42 33.12 -2.83
C HIS A 57 13.93 32.89 -3.14
N VAL A 58 13.06 33.03 -2.15
CA VAL A 58 11.60 32.89 -2.30
C VAL A 58 11.06 34.03 -3.18
N ARG A 59 10.34 33.70 -4.25
CA ARG A 59 9.71 34.68 -5.19
C ARG A 59 8.27 35.00 -4.83
N ASN A 60 7.60 34.11 -4.09
CA ASN A 60 6.24 34.34 -3.64
C ASN A 60 6.10 35.66 -2.85
N LEU A 61 5.09 36.45 -3.17
CA LEU A 61 4.87 37.78 -2.57
C LEU A 61 4.53 37.71 -1.08
N LEU A 62 4.04 36.56 -0.59
CA LEU A 62 3.80 36.30 0.83
C LEU A 62 4.95 35.55 1.52
N GLY A 63 6.12 35.48 0.87
CA GLY A 63 7.31 34.81 1.40
C GLY A 63 7.16 33.29 1.49
N GLY A 64 7.97 32.66 2.37
CA GLY A 64 8.04 31.20 2.52
C GLY A 64 6.69 30.52 2.78
N PRO A 65 5.85 31.01 3.71
CA PRO A 65 4.52 30.43 3.93
C PRO A 65 3.62 30.49 2.68
N GLY A 66 3.70 31.60 1.95
CA GLY A 66 2.97 31.78 0.69
C GLY A 66 3.40 30.80 -0.39
N ALA A 67 4.70 30.52 -0.51
CA ALA A 67 5.24 29.54 -1.44
C ALA A 67 4.78 28.10 -1.10
N ILE A 68 4.80 27.73 0.19
CA ILE A 68 4.35 26.40 0.64
C ILE A 68 2.87 26.19 0.35
N VAL A 69 2.02 27.19 0.65
CA VAL A 69 0.56 27.08 0.47
C VAL A 69 0.18 26.98 -1.00
N SER A 70 0.73 27.82 -1.87
CA SER A 70 0.42 27.78 -3.30
C SER A 70 0.96 26.51 -3.96
N ASP A 71 2.16 26.05 -3.59
CA ASP A 71 2.71 24.80 -4.10
C ASP A 71 1.84 23.59 -3.72
N LEU A 72 1.40 23.50 -2.46
CA LEU A 72 0.52 22.44 -2.00
C LEU A 72 -0.84 22.45 -2.74
N LEU A 73 -1.44 23.63 -2.93
CA LEU A 73 -2.69 23.77 -3.67
C LEU A 73 -2.54 23.36 -5.14
N MET A 74 -1.46 23.80 -5.80
CA MET A 74 -1.20 23.47 -7.21
C MET A 74 -0.92 21.98 -7.41
N GLN A 75 -0.21 21.33 -6.49
CA GLN A 75 0.04 19.89 -6.56
C GLN A 75 -1.21 19.07 -6.26
N LEU A 76 -2.02 19.47 -5.28
CA LEU A 76 -3.19 18.71 -4.87
C LEU A 76 -4.32 18.80 -5.90
N VAL A 77 -4.70 20.02 -6.28
CA VAL A 77 -5.91 20.29 -7.09
C VAL A 77 -5.65 21.10 -8.37
N GLY A 78 -4.41 21.55 -8.61
CA GLY A 78 -4.07 22.36 -9.79
C GLY A 78 -4.98 23.57 -9.93
N PHE A 79 -5.53 23.79 -11.13
CA PHE A 79 -6.49 24.88 -11.38
C PHE A 79 -7.83 24.75 -10.62
N GLY A 80 -8.10 23.60 -9.99
CA GLY A 80 -9.18 23.46 -9.01
C GLY A 80 -9.04 24.41 -7.81
N ALA A 81 -7.85 24.96 -7.56
CA ALA A 81 -7.61 25.97 -6.53
C ALA A 81 -8.47 27.24 -6.72
N ILE A 82 -8.82 27.61 -7.96
CA ILE A 82 -9.72 28.74 -8.24
C ILE A 82 -11.11 28.47 -7.65
N ALA A 83 -11.64 27.26 -7.89
CA ALA A 83 -12.92 26.82 -7.33
C ALA A 83 -12.88 26.70 -5.80
N ALA A 84 -11.69 26.51 -5.21
CA ALA A 84 -11.52 26.50 -3.76
C ALA A 84 -11.66 27.91 -3.16
N ILE A 85 -11.13 28.94 -3.84
CA ILE A 85 -11.05 30.31 -3.30
C ILE A 85 -12.33 31.11 -3.54
N VAL A 86 -12.96 30.99 -4.70
CA VAL A 86 -14.11 31.84 -5.09
C VAL A 86 -15.28 31.77 -4.08
N PRO A 87 -15.73 30.58 -3.62
CA PRO A 87 -16.80 30.50 -2.63
C PRO A 87 -16.42 31.09 -1.27
N ILE A 88 -15.15 30.99 -0.85
CA ILE A 88 -14.64 31.59 0.41
C ILE A 88 -14.80 33.11 0.35
N ALA A 89 -14.34 33.74 -0.74
CA ALA A 89 -14.47 35.18 -0.95
C ALA A 89 -15.94 35.61 -0.95
N MET A 90 -16.79 34.88 -1.67
CA MET A 90 -18.22 35.21 -1.81
C MET A 90 -19.00 35.04 -0.50
N GLN A 91 -18.71 34.02 0.31
CA GLN A 91 -19.32 33.90 1.64
C GLN A 91 -18.82 34.99 2.58
N GLY A 92 -17.52 35.33 2.53
CA GLY A 92 -16.96 36.45 3.30
C GLY A 92 -17.68 37.77 3.02
N LEU A 93 -17.86 38.12 1.74
CA LEU A 93 -18.61 39.30 1.32
C LEU A 93 -20.08 39.27 1.78
N ARG A 94 -20.72 38.10 1.80
CA ARG A 94 -22.11 37.96 2.28
C ARG A 94 -22.24 38.15 3.79
N LEU A 95 -21.30 37.60 4.56
CA LEU A 95 -21.20 37.78 6.01
C LEU A 95 -21.01 39.26 6.35
N MET A 96 -20.18 39.99 5.59
CA MET A 96 -20.00 41.44 5.73
C MET A 96 -21.27 42.24 5.38
N LYS A 97 -21.99 41.83 4.33
CA LYS A 97 -23.28 42.45 3.91
C LYS A 97 -24.47 41.99 4.75
N ARG A 98 -24.25 41.40 5.93
CA ARG A 98 -25.29 40.96 6.87
C ARG A 98 -26.30 39.95 6.32
N ARG A 99 -25.94 39.23 5.26
CA ARG A 99 -26.79 38.17 4.70
C ARG A 99 -26.61 36.87 5.48
N ARG A 100 -27.71 36.21 5.83
CA ARG A 100 -27.67 34.91 6.49
C ARG A 100 -27.10 33.85 5.52
N VAL A 101 -26.17 33.03 6.01
CA VAL A 101 -25.65 31.89 5.26
C VAL A 101 -26.65 30.73 5.37
N GLY A 102 -27.70 30.77 4.54
CA GLY A 102 -28.67 29.68 4.45
C GLY A 102 -28.04 28.39 3.88
N ARG A 103 -28.40 27.24 4.45
CA ARG A 103 -27.98 25.89 4.00
C ARG A 103 -26.46 25.70 3.92
N ALA A 104 -25.74 26.08 4.98
CA ALA A 104 -24.29 25.99 5.06
C ALA A 104 -23.73 24.60 4.70
N THR A 105 -24.36 23.51 5.17
CA THR A 105 -23.93 22.14 4.87
C THR A 105 -24.02 21.79 3.38
N LEU A 106 -25.11 22.19 2.71
CA LEU A 106 -25.27 21.98 1.27
C LEU A 106 -24.22 22.78 0.48
N ARG A 107 -24.00 24.04 0.86
CA ARG A 107 -22.99 24.90 0.21
C ARG A 107 -21.58 24.36 0.39
N PHE A 108 -21.27 23.81 1.56
CA PHE A 108 -20.00 23.14 1.82
C PHE A 108 -19.84 21.87 0.96
N GLY A 109 -20.89 21.07 0.83
CA GLY A 109 -20.89 19.92 -0.08
C GLY A 109 -20.70 20.32 -1.56
N LEU A 110 -21.39 21.37 -2.01
CA LEU A 110 -21.21 21.93 -3.35
C LEU A 110 -19.81 22.54 -3.55
N TRP A 111 -19.21 23.10 -2.50
CA TRP A 111 -17.84 23.62 -2.57
C TRP A 111 -16.84 22.51 -2.85
N ILE A 112 -16.90 21.41 -2.09
CA ILE A 112 -16.05 20.24 -2.31
C ILE A 112 -16.29 19.66 -3.71
N LEU A 113 -17.55 19.47 -4.10
CA LEU A 113 -17.89 18.96 -5.43
C LEU A 113 -17.36 19.86 -6.55
N GLY A 114 -17.46 21.18 -6.38
CA GLY A 114 -16.95 22.17 -7.33
C GLY A 114 -15.44 22.06 -7.51
N VAL A 115 -14.67 21.97 -6.41
CA VAL A 115 -13.21 21.79 -6.47
C VAL A 115 -12.84 20.49 -7.19
N LEU A 116 -13.48 19.37 -6.85
CA LEU A 116 -13.23 18.08 -7.49
C LEU A 116 -13.56 18.11 -8.99
N ALA A 117 -14.71 18.67 -9.37
CA ALA A 117 -15.16 18.75 -10.75
C ALA A 117 -14.30 19.70 -11.60
N THR A 118 -13.85 20.83 -11.04
CA THR A 118 -12.89 21.74 -11.71
C THR A 118 -11.53 21.06 -11.88
N SER A 119 -11.05 20.33 -10.88
CA SER A 119 -9.77 19.58 -10.96
C SER A 119 -9.83 18.48 -12.02
N ALA A 120 -10.93 17.72 -12.08
CA ALA A 120 -11.14 16.70 -13.10
C ALA A 120 -11.19 17.30 -14.51
N THR A 121 -11.92 18.41 -14.69
CA THR A 121 -11.99 19.14 -15.95
C THR A 121 -10.63 19.66 -16.38
N ALA A 122 -9.88 20.27 -15.45
CA ALA A 122 -8.54 20.80 -15.73
C ALA A 122 -7.57 19.69 -16.18
N SER A 123 -7.64 18.50 -15.59
CA SER A 123 -6.75 17.38 -15.94
C SER A 123 -7.01 16.77 -17.32
N LEU A 124 -8.14 17.12 -17.96
CA LEU A 124 -8.41 16.76 -19.35
C LEU A 124 -7.77 17.71 -20.36
N LEU A 125 -7.37 18.91 -19.92
CA LEU A 125 -6.65 19.85 -20.76
C LEU A 125 -5.20 19.38 -20.93
N PRO A 126 -4.64 19.42 -22.15
CA PRO A 126 -3.28 19.00 -22.38
C PRO A 126 -2.30 19.93 -21.65
N ALA A 127 -1.42 19.34 -20.82
CA ALA A 127 -0.31 20.06 -20.24
C ALA A 127 0.70 20.40 -21.34
N THR A 128 1.16 21.66 -21.38
CA THR A 128 2.23 22.08 -22.30
C THR A 128 3.60 21.73 -21.73
N ASP A 129 4.65 21.71 -22.55
CA ASP A 129 6.03 21.45 -22.11
C ASP A 129 6.55 22.47 -21.07
N ARG A 130 5.85 23.61 -20.90
CA ARG A 130 6.16 24.64 -19.90
C ARG A 130 5.54 24.35 -18.53
N TRP A 131 4.70 23.32 -18.42
CA TRP A 131 4.08 22.94 -17.16
C TRP A 131 5.11 22.28 -16.24
N PRO A 132 5.38 22.83 -15.05
CA PRO A 132 6.52 22.41 -14.25
C PRO A 132 6.21 21.25 -13.29
N LEU A 133 4.94 20.87 -13.11
CA LEU A 133 4.54 19.79 -12.20
C LEU A 133 4.44 18.45 -12.94
N PRO A 134 4.75 17.33 -12.28
CA PRO A 134 4.59 16.00 -12.88
C PRO A 134 3.12 15.58 -13.05
N SER A 135 2.21 16.17 -12.27
CA SER A 135 0.76 15.99 -12.41
C SER A 135 0.18 16.88 -13.50
N GLY A 136 -0.97 16.49 -14.05
CA GLY A 136 -1.76 17.29 -14.97
C GLY A 136 -2.24 18.62 -14.37
N LEU A 137 -2.91 19.43 -15.20
CA LEU A 137 -3.35 20.78 -14.84
C LEU A 137 -4.39 20.83 -13.70
N GLY A 138 -4.99 19.70 -13.33
CA GLY A 138 -5.88 19.57 -12.16
C GLY A 138 -5.25 18.89 -10.95
N GLY A 139 -3.91 18.78 -10.92
CA GLY A 139 -3.18 18.18 -9.80
C GLY A 139 -3.45 16.69 -9.64
N VAL A 140 -2.90 16.13 -8.55
CA VAL A 140 -3.02 14.70 -8.22
C VAL A 140 -4.48 14.27 -8.09
N VAL A 141 -5.34 15.11 -7.51
CA VAL A 141 -6.77 14.80 -7.34
C VAL A 141 -7.48 14.70 -8.68
N GLY A 142 -7.24 15.64 -9.60
CA GLY A 142 -7.85 15.62 -10.92
C GLY A 142 -7.39 14.42 -11.74
N ASP A 143 -6.10 14.11 -11.73
CA ASP A 143 -5.53 12.94 -12.41
C ASP A 143 -6.11 11.63 -11.86
N ALA A 144 -6.25 11.53 -10.53
CA ALA A 144 -6.85 10.38 -9.88
C ALA A 144 -8.32 10.16 -10.29
N ILE A 145 -9.12 11.24 -10.37
CA ILE A 145 -10.51 11.16 -10.82
C ILE A 145 -10.59 10.63 -12.27
N LEU A 146 -9.65 11.01 -13.13
CA LEU A 146 -9.65 10.59 -14.54
C LEU A 146 -9.24 9.14 -14.77
N VAL A 147 -8.64 8.45 -13.79
CA VAL A 147 -8.32 7.02 -13.90
C VAL A 147 -9.59 6.20 -14.17
N VAL A 148 -10.68 6.49 -13.45
CA VAL A 148 -11.93 5.72 -13.55
C VAL A 148 -12.57 5.85 -14.95
N PRO A 149 -12.85 7.07 -15.49
CA PRO A 149 -13.34 7.21 -16.86
C PRO A 149 -12.41 6.61 -17.93
N ARG A 150 -11.09 6.76 -17.77
CA ARG A 150 -10.11 6.19 -18.72
C ARG A 150 -10.18 4.67 -18.77
N THR A 151 -10.35 4.01 -17.61
CA THR A 151 -10.50 2.55 -17.53
C THR A 151 -11.83 2.06 -18.07
N ILE A 152 -12.94 2.74 -17.75
CA ILE A 152 -14.30 2.35 -18.18
C ILE A 152 -14.50 2.56 -19.68
N PHE A 153 -14.01 3.67 -20.22
CA PHE A 153 -14.21 4.03 -21.63
C PHE A 153 -13.09 3.54 -22.56
N ALA A 154 -12.20 2.67 -22.06
CA ALA A 154 -11.08 2.07 -22.80
C ALA A 154 -10.25 3.08 -23.61
N GLY A 155 -10.08 4.30 -23.10
CA GLY A 155 -9.33 5.36 -23.78
C GLY A 155 -10.04 6.01 -24.98
N SER A 156 -11.35 5.79 -25.20
CA SER A 156 -12.11 6.49 -26.24
C SER A 156 -12.10 8.00 -25.99
N GLY A 157 -11.36 8.74 -26.84
CA GLY A 157 -11.20 10.18 -26.70
C GLY A 157 -12.54 10.96 -26.72
N VAL A 158 -13.52 10.46 -27.47
CA VAL A 158 -14.87 11.06 -27.53
C VAL A 158 -15.60 10.91 -26.20
N MET A 159 -15.59 9.72 -25.59
CA MET A 159 -16.28 9.49 -24.32
C MET A 159 -15.61 10.24 -23.17
N ILE A 160 -14.28 10.35 -23.20
CA ILE A 160 -13.50 11.15 -22.25
C ILE A 160 -13.83 12.64 -22.40
N ALA A 161 -13.97 13.14 -23.63
CA ALA A 161 -14.39 14.51 -23.88
C ALA A 161 -15.83 14.78 -23.37
N VAL A 162 -16.76 13.85 -23.59
CA VAL A 162 -18.13 13.94 -23.06
C VAL A 162 -18.14 13.99 -21.53
N PHE A 163 -17.35 13.13 -20.88
CA PHE A 163 -17.16 13.17 -19.43
C PHE A 163 -16.63 14.54 -18.97
N GLY A 164 -15.65 15.09 -19.69
CA GLY A 164 -15.09 16.42 -19.40
C GLY A 164 -16.10 17.55 -19.48
N VAL A 165 -16.95 17.55 -20.51
CA VAL A 165 -18.04 18.53 -20.64
C VAL A 165 -19.03 18.38 -19.47
N GLY A 166 -19.37 17.16 -19.09
CA GLY A 166 -20.21 16.89 -17.92
C GLY A 166 -19.59 17.39 -16.61
N ALA A 167 -18.30 17.10 -16.39
CA ALA A 167 -17.56 17.57 -15.23
C ALA A 167 -17.47 19.10 -15.19
N ALA A 168 -17.25 19.76 -16.33
CA ALA A 168 -17.23 21.22 -16.42
C ALA A 168 -18.59 21.83 -16.07
N PHE A 169 -19.68 21.22 -16.55
CA PHE A 169 -21.04 21.66 -16.22
C PHE A 169 -21.34 21.52 -14.72
N VAL A 170 -20.98 20.37 -14.12
CA VAL A 170 -21.10 20.16 -12.67
C VAL A 170 -20.25 21.16 -11.90
N ALA A 171 -19.02 21.43 -12.34
CA ALA A 171 -18.14 22.41 -11.71
C ALA A 171 -18.79 23.81 -11.67
N ILE A 172 -19.35 24.27 -12.79
CA ILE A 172 -20.01 25.58 -12.87
C ILE A 172 -21.20 25.64 -11.90
N LEU A 173 -22.08 24.65 -11.92
CA LEU A 173 -23.25 24.61 -11.03
C LEU A 173 -22.85 24.52 -9.55
N ALA A 174 -21.84 23.70 -9.23
CA ALA A 174 -21.39 23.49 -7.87
C ALA A 174 -20.68 24.73 -7.31
N VAL A 175 -19.79 25.37 -8.08
CA VAL A 175 -19.10 26.60 -7.68
C VAL A 175 -20.08 27.77 -7.54
N THR A 176 -21.01 27.95 -8.48
CA THR A 176 -22.04 29.01 -8.40
C THR A 176 -22.97 28.79 -7.21
N GLY A 177 -23.40 27.54 -6.99
CA GLY A 177 -24.22 27.16 -5.84
C GLY A 177 -23.49 27.32 -4.50
N ALA A 178 -22.20 26.98 -4.43
CA ALA A 178 -21.35 27.19 -3.25
C ALA A 178 -21.09 28.68 -2.97
N ALA A 179 -20.89 29.49 -4.02
CA ALA A 179 -20.86 30.95 -3.92
C ALA A 179 -22.24 31.53 -3.55
N GLY A 180 -23.29 30.72 -3.64
CA GLY A 180 -24.67 31.03 -3.30
C GLY A 180 -25.40 31.89 -4.33
N LEU A 181 -24.89 31.97 -5.56
CA LEU A 181 -25.53 32.64 -6.69
C LEU A 181 -26.59 31.67 -7.25
N GLY A 182 -27.87 31.91 -6.98
CA GLY A 182 -28.98 31.05 -7.44
C GLY A 182 -29.87 30.46 -6.34
N PHE A 183 -29.54 30.64 -5.05
CA PHE A 183 -30.36 30.17 -3.92
C PHE A 183 -31.10 31.31 -3.18
N GLU A 184 -31.35 32.45 -3.83
CA GLU A 184 -32.07 33.56 -3.19
C GLU A 184 -33.57 33.21 -3.08
N SER A 185 -34.11 33.27 -1.86
CA SER A 185 -35.55 33.17 -1.58
C SER A 185 -36.25 34.44 -2.08
N GLU A 186 -37.53 34.36 -2.44
CA GLU A 186 -38.39 35.52 -2.72
C GLU A 186 -38.30 36.60 -1.62
N ALA A 187 -38.06 36.19 -0.37
CA ALA A 187 -37.83 37.08 0.77
C ALA A 187 -36.48 37.83 0.71
N ASP A 188 -35.40 37.18 0.25
CA ASP A 188 -34.09 37.81 0.07
C ASP A 188 -34.09 38.82 -1.10
N MET A 189 -34.93 38.56 -2.11
CA MET A 189 -35.11 39.47 -3.24
C MET A 189 -35.85 40.75 -2.84
N ARG A 190 -36.92 40.63 -2.04
CA ARG A 190 -37.67 41.79 -1.49
C ARG A 190 -36.81 42.65 -0.56
N LEU A 191 -35.92 42.04 0.23
CA LEU A 191 -34.97 42.78 1.08
C LEU A 191 -33.93 43.57 0.26
N ARG A 192 -33.45 43.03 -0.87
CA ARG A 192 -32.55 43.76 -1.79
C ARG A 192 -33.25 44.95 -2.42
N SER A 193 -34.49 44.77 -2.89
CA SER A 193 -35.28 45.88 -3.44
C SER A 193 -35.51 46.99 -2.40
N ALA A 194 -35.75 46.63 -1.13
CA ALA A 194 -35.92 47.59 -0.04
C ALA A 194 -34.62 48.30 0.39
N GLU A 195 -33.47 47.63 0.33
CA GLU A 195 -32.16 48.26 0.62
C GLU A 195 -31.66 49.14 -0.53
N ASP A 196 -31.92 48.76 -1.79
CA ASP A 196 -31.57 49.55 -2.97
C ASP A 196 -32.45 50.82 -3.10
N ASP A 197 -33.72 50.77 -2.65
CA ASP A 197 -34.62 51.94 -2.60
C ASP A 197 -34.26 52.92 -1.46
N ALA A 198 -33.73 52.43 -0.34
CA ALA A 198 -33.35 53.28 0.80
C ALA A 198 -32.13 54.18 0.52
N GLY A 199 -31.41 53.96 -0.59
CA GLY A 199 -30.23 54.72 -1.00
C GLY A 199 -30.46 55.77 -2.10
N ARG A 200 -31.67 55.88 -2.67
CA ARG A 200 -31.95 56.77 -3.80
C ARG A 200 -32.89 57.91 -3.39
N ARG A 201 -32.36 59.14 -3.31
CA ARG A 201 -33.20 60.36 -3.30
C ARG A 201 -33.92 60.47 -4.65
N PRO A 202 -35.20 60.88 -4.70
CA PRO A 202 -35.93 60.96 -5.95
C PRO A 202 -35.44 62.19 -6.73
N ILE A 203 -34.88 61.94 -7.91
CA ILE A 203 -34.86 62.93 -8.98
C ILE A 203 -35.85 62.38 -10.01
N ALA A 204 -36.93 63.14 -10.20
CA ALA A 204 -37.87 62.97 -11.28
C ALA A 204 -37.12 63.19 -12.60
N ASP A 205 -37.29 62.30 -13.57
CA ASP A 205 -37.95 62.63 -14.84
C ASP A 205 -38.07 61.36 -15.70
N ASP A 206 -39.31 61.17 -16.15
CA ASP A 206 -39.82 60.59 -17.39
C ASP A 206 -39.61 59.11 -17.75
N GLU A 207 -40.77 58.44 -17.72
CA GLU A 207 -41.33 57.40 -18.59
C GLU A 207 -40.48 57.01 -19.82
N ASP A 208 -40.15 55.71 -19.94
CA ASP A 208 -40.69 54.89 -21.03
C ASP A 208 -40.37 53.40 -20.84
N ASP A 209 -41.35 52.58 -21.23
CA ASP A 209 -41.40 51.12 -21.22
C ASP A 209 -40.10 50.43 -21.69
N ALA A 210 -39.57 49.52 -20.87
CA ALA A 210 -38.74 48.42 -21.33
C ALA A 210 -39.09 47.15 -20.55
N GLY A 211 -39.78 46.24 -21.23
CA GLY A 211 -40.23 44.96 -20.70
C GLY A 211 -39.09 44.19 -20.02
N GLY A 212 -39.44 43.58 -18.88
CA GLY A 212 -38.51 42.84 -18.04
C GLY A 212 -37.67 41.85 -18.84
N GLU A 213 -36.36 42.07 -18.86
CA GLU A 213 -35.40 41.10 -19.34
C GLU A 213 -35.56 39.81 -18.51
N PRO A 214 -35.85 38.66 -19.13
CA PRO A 214 -35.87 37.40 -18.40
C PRO A 214 -34.45 37.12 -17.92
N GLY A 215 -34.30 36.94 -16.60
CA GLY A 215 -32.99 36.74 -15.97
C GLY A 215 -32.16 35.66 -16.68
N VAL A 216 -30.83 35.81 -16.63
CA VAL A 216 -29.82 34.97 -17.30
C VAL A 216 -30.06 33.44 -17.18
N ALA A 217 -30.79 33.00 -16.14
CA ALA A 217 -31.26 31.63 -15.95
C ALA A 217 -32.30 31.14 -16.99
N LEU A 218 -33.20 32.00 -17.46
CA LEU A 218 -34.19 31.66 -18.49
C LEU A 218 -33.54 31.63 -19.89
N ILE A 219 -32.59 32.54 -20.15
CA ILE A 219 -31.80 32.57 -21.39
C ILE A 219 -30.94 31.31 -21.49
N SER A 220 -30.37 30.84 -20.38
CA SER A 220 -29.60 29.59 -20.34
C SER A 220 -30.47 28.33 -20.44
N LEU A 221 -31.70 28.33 -19.91
CA LEU A 221 -32.65 27.23 -20.10
C LEU A 221 -33.17 27.14 -21.54
N GLY A 222 -33.45 28.29 -22.17
CA GLY A 222 -33.80 28.37 -23.60
C GLY A 222 -32.64 27.89 -24.49
N ALA A 223 -31.41 28.31 -24.19
CA ALA A 223 -30.22 27.83 -24.90
C ALA A 223 -30.00 26.32 -24.74
N LEU A 224 -30.28 25.75 -23.55
CA LEU A 224 -30.22 24.31 -23.28
C LEU A 224 -31.23 23.50 -24.11
N ILE A 225 -32.47 23.98 -24.21
CA ILE A 225 -33.53 23.32 -25.00
C ILE A 225 -33.20 23.40 -26.50
N HIS A 226 -32.76 24.57 -26.98
CA HIS A 226 -32.36 24.75 -28.37
C HIS A 226 -31.12 23.93 -28.74
N PHE A 227 -30.15 23.82 -27.83
CA PHE A 227 -28.96 22.98 -28.04
C PHE A 227 -29.33 21.48 -28.07
N GLY A 228 -30.19 21.01 -27.17
CA GLY A 228 -30.67 19.62 -27.16
C GLY A 228 -31.44 19.26 -28.44
N LEU A 229 -32.30 20.16 -28.92
CA LEU A 229 -33.04 19.98 -30.17
C LEU A 229 -32.13 20.06 -31.41
N ALA A 230 -31.16 20.97 -31.43
CA ALA A 230 -30.17 21.09 -32.50
C ALA A 230 -29.25 19.86 -32.55
N PHE A 231 -28.83 19.33 -31.40
CA PHE A 231 -28.03 18.12 -31.28
C PHE A 231 -28.80 16.87 -31.71
N LYS A 232 -30.07 16.73 -31.33
CA LYS A 232 -30.95 15.65 -31.80
C LYS A 232 -31.14 15.71 -33.32
N ALA A 233 -31.33 16.89 -33.89
CA ALA A 233 -31.45 17.10 -35.34
C ALA A 233 -30.14 16.85 -36.11
N TRP A 234 -28.99 17.12 -35.48
CA TRP A 234 -27.68 16.81 -36.05
C TRP A 234 -27.38 15.30 -35.99
N ALA A 235 -27.64 14.64 -34.86
CA ALA A 235 -27.44 13.20 -34.67
C ALA A 235 -28.29 12.36 -35.65
N THR A 236 -29.54 12.75 -35.90
CA THR A 236 -30.40 12.06 -36.88
C THR A 236 -29.93 12.26 -38.32
N ARG A 237 -29.35 13.41 -38.67
CA ARG A 237 -28.72 13.65 -39.98
C ARG A 237 -27.42 12.88 -40.19
N VAL A 238 -26.60 12.72 -39.14
CA VAL A 238 -25.36 11.94 -39.18
C VAL A 238 -25.66 10.44 -39.28
N ALA A 239 -26.63 9.94 -38.51
CA ALA A 239 -27.10 8.56 -38.62
C ALA A 239 -27.73 8.24 -39.98
N GLY A 240 -28.42 9.21 -40.61
CA GLY A 240 -28.95 9.08 -41.97
C GLY A 240 -27.87 9.05 -43.06
N LYS A 241 -26.72 9.73 -42.87
CA LYS A 241 -25.58 9.69 -43.79
C LYS A 241 -24.76 8.39 -43.71
N LEU A 242 -24.78 7.70 -42.56
CA LEU A 242 -24.16 6.37 -42.41
C LEU A 242 -25.00 5.21 -43.00
N ARG A 243 -26.24 5.49 -43.47
CA ARG A 243 -27.18 4.47 -43.94
C ARG A 243 -27.52 4.59 -45.44
N ARG A 244 -26.52 4.90 -46.26
CA ARG A 244 -26.54 4.70 -47.71
C ARG A 244 -25.53 3.61 -48.09
N PRO A 245 -25.95 2.47 -48.66
CA PRO A 245 -25.01 1.46 -49.13
C PRO A 245 -24.47 1.90 -50.50
N ALA A 246 -23.17 2.19 -50.57
CA ALA A 246 -22.46 2.39 -51.83
C ALA A 246 -21.42 1.27 -51.98
N ARG A 247 -21.70 0.41 -52.97
CA ARG A 247 -20.87 -0.58 -53.66
C ARG A 247 -19.37 -0.53 -53.32
N THR A 248 -18.86 -1.65 -52.82
CA THR A 248 -17.43 -1.98 -52.88
C THR A 248 -17.26 -3.20 -53.78
N ALA A 249 -16.59 -2.97 -54.91
CA ALA A 249 -16.02 -4.01 -55.75
C ALA A 249 -14.66 -4.46 -55.15
N ASP A 250 -14.35 -5.73 -55.38
CA ASP A 250 -13.07 -6.42 -55.23
C ASP A 250 -12.36 -6.37 -53.87
N ARG A 251 -12.73 -7.33 -53.02
CA ARG A 251 -11.79 -8.09 -52.16
C ARG A 251 -12.27 -9.54 -52.02
N PRO A 252 -11.39 -10.55 -52.14
CA PRO A 252 -11.76 -11.94 -51.95
C PRO A 252 -12.02 -12.23 -50.45
N PRO A 253 -13.00 -13.09 -50.12
CA PRO A 253 -13.41 -13.32 -48.74
C PRO A 253 -12.41 -14.23 -47.99
N PRO A 254 -12.19 -13.99 -46.67
CA PRO A 254 -11.52 -14.96 -45.81
C PRO A 254 -12.43 -16.17 -45.50
N PRO A 255 -11.87 -17.33 -45.16
CA PRO A 255 -12.64 -18.57 -44.98
C PRO A 255 -13.63 -18.46 -43.81
N SER A 256 -14.87 -18.85 -44.09
CA SER A 256 -16.00 -18.90 -43.16
C SER A 256 -15.88 -20.10 -42.22
N TYR A 257 -15.65 -19.86 -40.94
CA TYR A 257 -15.98 -20.83 -39.90
C TYR A 257 -17.43 -20.57 -39.45
N PRO A 258 -18.27 -21.60 -39.29
CA PRO A 258 -19.61 -21.42 -38.76
C PRO A 258 -19.53 -20.85 -37.35
N ARG A 259 -20.04 -19.64 -37.17
CA ARG A 259 -20.23 -19.00 -35.86
C ARG A 259 -21.35 -19.75 -35.15
N VAL A 260 -21.02 -20.42 -34.05
CA VAL A 260 -21.98 -20.96 -33.09
C VAL A 260 -22.19 -19.91 -32.01
N GLU A 261 -23.43 -19.47 -31.79
CA GLU A 261 -23.78 -18.59 -30.68
C GLU A 261 -23.87 -19.40 -29.37
N PRO A 262 -23.38 -18.88 -28.23
CA PRO A 262 -23.51 -19.57 -26.96
C PRO A 262 -24.95 -19.45 -26.45
N THR A 263 -25.65 -20.58 -26.40
CA THR A 263 -26.93 -20.72 -25.70
C THR A 263 -26.62 -20.86 -24.20
N PHE A 264 -27.17 -19.99 -23.36
CA PHE A 264 -27.10 -20.11 -21.91
C PHE A 264 -28.38 -20.79 -21.41
N GLU A 265 -28.33 -22.11 -21.28
CA GLU A 265 -29.31 -22.87 -20.51
C GLU A 265 -28.60 -23.84 -19.55
N GLU A 266 -29.05 -23.75 -18.29
CA GLU A 266 -28.93 -24.68 -17.17
C GLU A 266 -27.55 -24.99 -16.56
N LEU A 267 -27.36 -24.46 -15.35
CA LEU A 267 -26.46 -24.99 -14.33
C LEU A 267 -26.89 -26.42 -13.99
N ASP A 268 -26.04 -27.39 -14.29
CA ASP A 268 -25.98 -28.63 -13.51
C ASP A 268 -24.53 -29.14 -13.37
N LEU A 269 -24.15 -29.27 -12.10
CA LEU A 269 -23.30 -30.28 -11.47
C LEU A 269 -22.03 -30.78 -12.21
N TYR A 270 -20.89 -30.52 -11.57
CA TYR A 270 -19.56 -31.11 -11.80
C TYR A 270 -19.56 -32.58 -12.27
N PRO A 271 -18.79 -32.92 -13.32
CA PRO A 271 -18.23 -34.25 -13.50
C PRO A 271 -16.78 -34.31 -13.00
N ALA A 272 -16.45 -35.39 -12.29
CA ALA A 272 -15.12 -35.70 -11.78
C ALA A 272 -14.06 -35.79 -12.90
N TYR A 273 -12.90 -35.20 -12.64
CA TYR A 273 -11.73 -35.23 -13.50
C TYR A 273 -11.12 -36.65 -13.56
N ALA A 274 -11.19 -37.30 -14.73
CA ALA A 274 -10.45 -38.51 -15.04
C ALA A 274 -9.30 -38.18 -16.01
N PRO A 275 -8.06 -38.69 -15.79
CA PRO A 275 -6.93 -38.36 -16.65
C PRO A 275 -7.05 -39.04 -18.03
N PRO A 276 -6.57 -38.43 -19.13
CA PRO A 276 -6.71 -39.00 -20.47
C PRO A 276 -5.78 -40.22 -20.66
N ARG A 277 -6.35 -41.34 -21.12
CA ARG A 277 -5.59 -42.48 -21.67
C ARG A 277 -5.03 -42.13 -23.04
N ALA A 278 -3.75 -42.45 -23.25
CA ALA A 278 -3.07 -42.37 -24.53
C ALA A 278 -3.80 -43.20 -25.59
N ARG A 279 -4.07 -42.58 -26.75
CA ARG A 279 -4.63 -43.26 -27.92
C ARG A 279 -3.53 -43.34 -28.99
N ASN A 280 -3.03 -44.55 -29.21
CA ASN A 280 -2.22 -44.90 -30.37
C ASN A 280 -3.10 -44.79 -31.62
N LEU A 281 -2.62 -44.09 -32.63
CA LEU A 281 -3.11 -44.18 -34.00
C LEU A 281 -1.88 -44.20 -34.92
N ASP A 282 -1.53 -45.41 -35.34
CA ASP A 282 -0.76 -45.67 -36.55
C ASP A 282 -1.68 -45.40 -37.74
N GLU A 283 -1.29 -44.54 -38.68
CA GLU A 283 -1.45 -44.76 -40.13
C GLU A 283 -0.52 -43.82 -40.94
N PRO A 284 -0.02 -44.25 -42.12
CA PRO A 284 1.12 -43.65 -42.82
C PRO A 284 0.70 -42.82 -44.04
N PHE A 285 1.38 -41.70 -44.32
CA PHE A 285 1.47 -41.15 -45.69
C PHE A 285 2.74 -40.31 -45.91
N ASP A 286 3.15 -40.31 -47.16
CA ASP A 286 4.53 -40.27 -47.65
C ASP A 286 5.04 -38.86 -48.02
N SER A 287 6.37 -38.73 -47.92
CA SER A 287 7.33 -37.79 -48.53
C SER A 287 6.98 -36.30 -48.79
N ALA A 288 7.73 -35.40 -48.13
CA ALA A 288 8.39 -34.27 -48.80
C ALA A 288 9.56 -33.72 -47.98
N VAL A 289 10.68 -33.48 -48.67
CA VAL A 289 12.04 -33.20 -48.19
C VAL A 289 12.18 -31.82 -47.54
N ALA A 290 12.85 -31.74 -46.38
CA ALA A 290 13.38 -30.50 -45.80
C ALA A 290 14.83 -30.70 -45.29
N PRO A 291 15.69 -29.65 -45.31
CA PRO A 291 17.15 -29.76 -45.15
C PRO A 291 17.61 -29.95 -43.69
N PRO A 292 18.85 -30.39 -43.43
CA PRO A 292 19.29 -30.84 -42.10
C PRO A 292 19.62 -29.68 -41.17
N ALA A 293 18.94 -29.63 -40.02
CA ALA A 293 19.31 -28.82 -38.87
C ALA A 293 20.23 -29.61 -37.91
N PRO A 294 21.13 -28.95 -37.15
CA PRO A 294 22.31 -29.57 -36.56
C PRO A 294 22.03 -30.47 -35.33
N ARG A 295 22.88 -31.49 -35.19
CA ARG A 295 22.98 -32.46 -34.07
C ARG A 295 22.79 -31.79 -32.70
N ARG A 296 21.68 -32.10 -32.03
CA ARG A 296 21.55 -31.95 -30.57
C ARG A 296 22.31 -33.09 -29.90
N THR A 297 23.28 -32.72 -29.09
CA THR A 297 24.00 -33.57 -28.15
C THR A 297 23.02 -34.28 -27.21
N ARG A 298 23.26 -35.58 -26.99
CA ARG A 298 22.52 -36.44 -26.05
C ARG A 298 22.45 -35.78 -24.67
N ALA A 299 21.25 -35.47 -24.20
CA ALA A 299 20.99 -35.22 -22.79
C ALA A 299 21.21 -36.53 -22.01
N PRO A 300 21.85 -36.49 -20.82
CA PRO A 300 22.06 -37.68 -20.01
C PRO A 300 20.72 -38.28 -19.55
N ALA A 301 20.72 -39.61 -19.43
CA ALA A 301 19.54 -40.42 -19.13
C ALA A 301 18.79 -39.91 -17.89
N ARG A 302 17.47 -39.78 -18.05
CA ARG A 302 16.51 -39.41 -17.00
C ARG A 302 16.70 -40.38 -15.82
N ALA A 303 17.01 -39.85 -14.65
CA ALA A 303 17.06 -40.62 -13.40
C ALA A 303 15.73 -41.35 -13.17
N PRO A 304 15.76 -42.57 -12.58
CA PRO A 304 14.55 -43.35 -12.33
C PRO A 304 13.58 -42.54 -11.46
N GLN A 305 12.33 -42.44 -11.89
CA GLN A 305 11.28 -41.83 -11.09
C GLN A 305 11.04 -42.69 -9.84
N PRO A 306 11.12 -42.13 -8.62
CA PRO A 306 10.84 -42.88 -7.41
C PRO A 306 9.37 -43.29 -7.40
N SER A 307 9.13 -44.57 -7.15
CA SER A 307 7.81 -45.14 -6.86
C SER A 307 7.16 -44.38 -5.71
N PHE A 308 5.89 -44.01 -5.85
CA PHE A 308 5.08 -43.37 -4.82
C PHE A 308 4.92 -44.29 -3.59
N ASN A 309 5.85 -44.16 -2.65
CA ASN A 309 5.65 -44.59 -1.28
C ASN A 309 5.00 -43.41 -0.54
N THR A 310 3.87 -43.65 0.13
CA THR A 310 3.03 -42.65 0.82
C THR A 310 3.67 -41.98 2.05
N ARG A 311 4.99 -42.08 2.23
CA ARG A 311 5.72 -41.55 3.38
C ARG A 311 6.55 -40.33 2.93
N TYR A 312 6.34 -39.18 3.57
CA TYR A 312 7.09 -37.95 3.28
C TYR A 312 8.59 -38.18 3.46
N GLU A 313 9.38 -37.83 2.44
CA GLU A 313 10.83 -37.89 2.43
C GLU A 313 11.39 -36.46 2.43
N ALA A 314 12.34 -36.18 3.33
CA ALA A 314 12.97 -34.87 3.42
C ALA A 314 13.85 -34.62 2.18
N PRO A 315 13.95 -33.38 1.68
CA PRO A 315 14.75 -33.05 0.51
C PRO A 315 16.25 -33.26 0.78
N SER A 316 16.97 -33.83 -0.19
CA SER A 316 18.42 -34.00 -0.11
C SER A 316 19.15 -32.66 -0.26
N LEU A 317 20.21 -32.45 0.54
CA LEU A 317 21.10 -31.27 0.44
C LEU A 317 21.78 -31.13 -0.92
N THR A 318 21.83 -32.21 -1.72
CA THR A 318 22.40 -32.18 -3.08
C THR A 318 21.59 -31.33 -4.05
N LEU A 319 20.33 -31.01 -3.73
CA LEU A 319 19.52 -30.06 -4.49
C LEU A 319 20.00 -28.62 -4.32
N LEU A 320 20.77 -28.33 -3.27
CA LEU A 320 21.35 -27.01 -3.03
C LEU A 320 22.77 -26.93 -3.59
N ALA A 321 23.11 -25.77 -4.14
CA ALA A 321 24.44 -25.48 -4.67
C ALA A 321 25.49 -25.54 -3.56
N GLU A 322 26.63 -26.17 -3.85
CA GLU A 322 27.78 -26.18 -2.95
C GLU A 322 28.48 -24.81 -2.95
N PRO A 323 29.03 -24.39 -1.80
CA PRO A 323 29.96 -23.27 -1.78
C PRO A 323 31.10 -23.56 -2.75
N LYS A 324 31.31 -22.65 -3.72
CA LYS A 324 32.47 -22.76 -4.60
C LYS A 324 33.72 -22.63 -3.73
N LYS A 325 34.53 -23.69 -3.63
CA LYS A 325 35.84 -23.63 -2.97
C LYS A 325 36.64 -22.52 -3.64
N GLN A 326 36.77 -21.37 -3.00
CA GLN A 326 37.64 -20.32 -3.52
C GLN A 326 39.06 -20.84 -3.46
N ALA A 327 39.70 -20.97 -4.62
CA ALA A 327 41.13 -21.21 -4.72
C ALA A 327 41.84 -19.99 -4.12
N GLY A 328 42.24 -20.11 -2.86
CA GLY A 328 42.68 -19.00 -2.04
C GLY A 328 41.50 -18.15 -1.58
N GLY A 329 40.99 -18.43 -0.38
CA GLY A 329 40.40 -17.35 0.40
C GLY A 329 41.45 -16.26 0.42
N VAL A 330 41.20 -15.15 -0.28
CA VAL A 330 42.06 -13.98 -0.19
C VAL A 330 41.82 -13.46 1.21
N LYS A 331 42.48 -14.09 2.20
CA LYS A 331 42.92 -13.37 3.38
C LYS A 331 43.64 -12.18 2.76
N LEU A 332 42.99 -11.01 2.76
CA LEU A 332 43.68 -9.78 2.43
C LEU A 332 45.01 -9.86 3.16
N SER A 333 46.12 -9.68 2.44
CA SER A 333 47.41 -9.69 3.10
C SER A 333 47.32 -8.72 4.27
N GLN A 334 47.89 -9.09 5.40
CA GLN A 334 47.83 -8.25 6.59
C GLN A 334 48.30 -6.82 6.27
N GLU A 335 49.28 -6.70 5.37
CA GLU A 335 49.73 -5.45 4.76
C GLU A 335 48.62 -4.65 4.06
N ALA A 336 47.75 -5.29 3.27
CA ALA A 336 46.65 -4.60 2.59
C ALA A 336 45.59 -4.09 3.57
N LEU A 337 45.32 -4.84 4.65
CA LEU A 337 44.41 -4.41 5.72
C LEU A 337 44.98 -3.23 6.50
N GLU A 338 46.28 -3.27 6.83
CA GLU A 338 46.99 -2.18 7.50
C GLU A 338 47.07 -0.93 6.62
N GLN A 339 47.31 -1.10 5.31
CA GLN A 339 47.30 0.02 4.36
C GLN A 339 45.93 0.68 4.28
N ASN A 340 44.85 -0.12 4.21
CA ASN A 340 43.49 0.40 4.21
C ASN A 340 43.12 1.09 5.53
N ALA A 341 43.60 0.57 6.67
CA ALA A 341 43.40 1.20 7.97
C ALA A 341 44.07 2.57 8.03
N ARG A 342 45.32 2.70 7.57
CA ARG A 342 46.03 4.00 7.49
C ARG A 342 45.34 4.99 6.54
N LEU A 343 44.82 4.50 5.42
CA LEU A 343 44.03 5.32 4.50
C LEU A 343 42.77 5.85 5.21
N LEU A 344 42.07 4.99 5.95
CA LEU A 344 40.89 5.37 6.72
C LEU A 344 41.21 6.39 7.82
N GLU A 345 42.33 6.23 8.53
CA GLU A 345 42.81 7.21 9.51
C GLU A 345 43.06 8.58 8.87
N GLY A 346 43.75 8.63 7.73
CA GLY A 346 43.99 9.87 6.99
C GLY A 346 42.69 10.53 6.54
N VAL A 347 41.72 9.75 6.04
CA VAL A 347 40.39 10.26 5.67
C VAL A 347 39.67 10.84 6.90
N LEU A 348 39.72 10.17 8.04
CA LEU A 348 39.10 10.69 9.28
C LEU A 348 39.77 11.99 9.73
N GLU A 349 41.10 12.07 9.61
CA GLU A 349 41.87 13.27 9.93
C GLU A 349 41.51 14.46 9.04
N ASP A 350 41.28 14.25 7.74
CA ASP A 350 40.81 15.29 6.81
C ASP A 350 39.47 15.91 7.26
N PHE A 351 38.60 15.11 7.88
CA PHE A 351 37.35 15.59 8.50
C PHE A 351 37.51 16.06 9.95
N SER A 352 38.75 16.26 10.40
CA SER A 352 39.12 16.66 11.75
C SER A 352 38.58 15.73 12.83
N VAL A 353 38.51 14.43 12.53
CA VAL A 353 38.25 13.35 13.47
C VAL A 353 39.56 12.63 13.73
N LYS A 354 40.15 12.90 14.90
CA LYS A 354 41.37 12.22 15.34
C LYS A 354 41.03 10.95 16.11
N GLY A 355 41.79 9.90 15.88
CA GLY A 355 41.66 8.61 16.55
C GLY A 355 42.46 7.54 15.82
N ASP A 356 42.65 6.40 16.47
CA ASP A 356 43.47 5.30 15.97
C ASP A 356 42.61 4.07 15.67
N ILE A 357 42.92 3.32 14.61
CA ILE A 357 42.28 2.04 14.32
C ILE A 357 42.97 0.94 15.13
N ILE A 358 42.32 0.52 16.21
CA ILE A 358 42.90 -0.45 17.16
C ILE A 358 42.82 -1.89 16.65
N ASN A 359 41.79 -2.24 15.88
CA ASN A 359 41.61 -3.59 15.34
C ASN A 359 40.96 -3.55 13.95
N VAL A 360 41.34 -4.53 13.14
CA VAL A 360 40.71 -4.80 11.83
C VAL A 360 40.24 -6.25 11.81
N ARG A 361 38.94 -6.46 11.59
CA ARG A 361 38.30 -7.78 11.56
C ARG A 361 37.70 -8.01 10.16
N PRO A 362 38.41 -8.72 9.26
CA PRO A 362 37.88 -9.03 7.94
C PRO A 362 36.75 -10.06 8.04
N GLY A 363 35.66 -9.79 7.32
CA GLY A 363 34.49 -10.66 7.20
C GLY A 363 34.25 -11.14 5.78
N PRO A 364 33.18 -11.92 5.50
CA PRO A 364 32.88 -12.42 4.16
C PRO A 364 32.47 -11.32 3.16
N VAL A 365 31.69 -10.33 3.63
CA VAL A 365 31.11 -9.27 2.78
C VAL A 365 31.70 -7.89 3.10
N VAL A 366 31.97 -7.63 4.37
CA VAL A 366 32.49 -6.36 4.88
C VAL A 366 33.69 -6.63 5.80
N THR A 367 34.53 -5.62 5.99
CA THR A 367 35.58 -5.59 7.00
C THR A 367 35.22 -4.54 8.05
N LEU A 368 35.31 -4.92 9.33
CA LEU A 368 35.08 -4.04 10.47
C LEU A 368 36.40 -3.43 10.94
N TYR A 369 36.48 -2.11 10.92
CA TYR A 369 37.57 -1.32 11.49
C TYR A 369 37.08 -0.73 12.82
N GLU A 370 37.78 -1.00 13.92
CA GLU A 370 37.45 -0.45 15.23
C GLU A 370 38.26 0.82 15.47
N LEU A 371 37.60 1.97 15.43
CA LEU A 371 38.18 3.28 15.73
C LEU A 371 38.07 3.60 17.22
N GLU A 372 39.17 3.93 17.86
CA GLU A 372 39.19 4.60 19.16
C GLU A 372 39.36 6.11 18.95
N PRO A 373 38.30 6.92 19.11
CA PRO A 373 38.37 8.35 18.86
C PRO A 373 39.13 9.07 19.98
N ALA A 374 39.84 10.14 19.63
CA ALA A 374 40.51 10.99 20.61
C ALA A 374 39.51 11.62 21.60
N PRO A 375 39.94 11.90 22.85
CA PRO A 375 39.07 12.52 23.86
C PRO A 375 38.39 13.80 23.36
N GLY A 376 37.09 13.92 23.61
CA GLY A 376 36.27 15.07 23.21
C GLY A 376 35.60 14.95 21.84
N ILE A 377 35.95 13.94 21.02
CA ILE A 377 35.21 13.64 19.79
C ILE A 377 33.91 12.90 20.13
N LYS A 378 32.77 13.49 19.73
CA LYS A 378 31.45 12.87 19.91
C LYS A 378 31.24 11.74 18.90
N SER A 379 30.72 10.59 19.34
CA SER A 379 30.41 9.46 18.46
C SER A 379 29.45 9.84 17.34
N SER A 380 28.49 10.75 17.60
CA SER A 380 27.54 11.24 16.58
C SER A 380 28.23 11.94 15.42
N ARG A 381 29.38 12.59 15.65
CA ARG A 381 30.16 13.23 14.59
C ARG A 381 30.72 12.18 13.62
N VAL A 382 31.33 11.12 14.15
CA VAL A 382 31.90 10.03 13.34
C VAL A 382 30.79 9.29 12.58
N ILE A 383 29.66 9.02 13.25
CA ILE A 383 28.49 8.39 12.63
C ILE A 383 27.95 9.24 11.47
N GLY A 384 27.91 10.57 11.65
CA GLY A 384 27.46 11.50 10.61
C GLY A 384 28.38 11.60 9.38
N LEU A 385 29.62 11.10 9.46
CA LEU A 385 30.58 11.09 8.35
C LEU A 385 30.49 9.83 7.48
N ALA A 386 29.52 8.94 7.70
CA ALA A 386 29.44 7.66 6.98
C ALA A 386 29.48 7.80 5.45
N ASP A 387 28.71 8.72 4.87
CA ASP A 387 28.67 8.94 3.42
C ASP A 387 29.98 9.54 2.88
N ASP A 388 30.60 10.44 3.64
CA ASP A 388 31.89 11.04 3.30
C ASP A 388 33.04 10.03 3.37
N ILE A 389 33.04 9.16 4.39
CA ILE A 389 33.98 8.05 4.51
C ILE A 389 33.80 7.11 3.32
N ALA A 390 32.56 6.74 2.97
CA ALA A 390 32.29 5.88 1.83
C ALA A 390 32.83 6.50 0.52
N ARG A 391 32.58 7.79 0.30
CA ARG A 391 33.07 8.54 -0.86
C ARG A 391 34.59 8.58 -0.93
N SER A 392 35.27 8.95 0.16
CA SER A 392 36.74 9.05 0.19
C SER A 392 37.44 7.70 0.09
N MET A 393 36.84 6.64 0.66
CA MET A 393 37.35 5.27 0.58
C MET A 393 36.98 4.56 -0.73
N SER A 394 36.29 5.24 -1.67
CA SER A 394 35.77 4.63 -2.90
C SER A 394 34.92 3.39 -2.67
N ALA A 395 34.15 3.39 -1.57
CA ALA A 395 33.24 2.32 -1.17
C ALA A 395 31.80 2.65 -1.58
N VAL A 396 30.99 1.61 -1.83
CA VAL A 396 29.55 1.77 -2.17
C VAL A 396 28.77 2.41 -1.02
N SER A 397 29.13 2.07 0.22
CA SER A 397 28.57 2.62 1.45
C SER A 397 29.52 2.31 2.60
N ALA A 398 29.37 3.02 3.72
CA ALA A 398 30.02 2.70 4.98
C ALA A 398 28.96 2.67 6.08
N ARG A 399 29.04 1.70 6.98
CA ARG A 399 28.19 1.67 8.19
C ARG A 399 29.03 2.01 9.39
N VAL A 400 28.64 3.05 10.12
CA VAL A 400 29.36 3.53 11.30
C VAL A 400 28.44 3.41 12.51
N ALA A 401 28.87 2.66 13.53
CA ALA A 401 28.09 2.43 14.74
C ALA A 401 28.99 2.24 15.96
N VAL A 402 28.48 2.55 17.15
CA VAL A 402 29.20 2.25 18.40
C VAL A 402 29.28 0.73 18.62
N VAL A 403 30.42 0.24 19.11
CA VAL A 403 30.59 -1.18 19.46
C VAL A 403 30.11 -1.39 20.89
N PRO A 404 29.06 -2.21 21.14
CA PRO A 404 28.55 -2.43 22.48
C PRO A 404 29.63 -2.99 23.42
N GLY A 405 29.72 -2.44 24.64
CA GLY A 405 30.65 -2.91 25.67
C GLY A 405 32.12 -2.53 25.46
N ARG A 406 32.45 -1.70 24.45
CA ARG A 406 33.82 -1.24 24.19
C ARG A 406 33.84 0.26 23.91
N ASN A 407 34.94 0.94 24.23
CA ASN A 407 35.15 2.35 23.91
C ASN A 407 35.60 2.55 22.45
N ALA A 408 34.89 1.91 21.51
CA ALA A 408 35.26 1.89 20.10
C ALA A 408 34.05 2.15 19.20
N ILE A 409 34.30 2.79 18.06
CA ILE A 409 33.34 3.02 16.99
C ILE A 409 33.70 2.06 15.85
N GLY A 410 32.78 1.19 15.47
CA GLY A 410 32.93 0.29 14.36
C GLY A 410 32.60 0.98 13.04
N ILE A 411 33.54 0.93 12.10
CA ILE A 411 33.39 1.37 10.72
C ILE A 411 33.43 0.11 9.84
N GLU A 412 32.30 -0.25 9.26
CA GLU A 412 32.16 -1.39 8.36
C GLU A 412 32.27 -0.93 6.91
N LEU A 413 33.28 -1.42 6.20
CA LEU A 413 33.51 -1.13 4.78
C LEU A 413 33.35 -2.40 3.93
N PRO A 414 32.65 -2.36 2.78
CA PRO A 414 32.54 -3.48 1.86
C PRO A 414 33.89 -3.97 1.36
N ASN A 415 34.06 -5.29 1.32
CA ASN A 415 35.24 -5.89 0.70
C ASN A 415 35.21 -5.68 -0.82
N GLN A 416 36.40 -5.58 -1.44
CA GLN A 416 36.53 -5.51 -2.90
C GLN A 416 35.96 -6.76 -3.59
N ARG A 417 36.17 -7.93 -2.97
CA ARG A 417 35.57 -9.21 -3.39
C ARG A 417 34.67 -9.70 -2.26
N ARG A 418 33.36 -9.68 -2.50
CA ARG A 418 32.36 -10.17 -1.54
C ARG A 418 32.19 -11.68 -1.73
N GLU A 419 32.22 -12.42 -0.63
CA GLU A 419 31.94 -13.85 -0.64
C GLU A 419 30.43 -14.10 -0.66
N MET A 420 30.00 -15.04 -1.50
CA MET A 420 28.60 -15.47 -1.54
C MET A 420 28.35 -16.46 -0.41
N VAL A 421 27.35 -16.15 0.42
CA VAL A 421 26.86 -17.05 1.49
C VAL A 421 25.83 -18.00 0.88
N TYR A 422 26.06 -19.31 1.00
CA TYR A 422 25.19 -20.31 0.38
C TYR A 422 24.19 -20.88 1.39
N LEU A 423 22.96 -21.18 0.97
CA LEU A 423 21.99 -21.81 1.87
C LEU A 423 22.46 -23.21 2.33
N ARG A 424 23.12 -23.96 1.45
CA ARG A 424 23.61 -25.31 1.75
C ARG A 424 24.56 -25.33 2.94
N GLU A 425 25.51 -24.39 3.03
CA GLU A 425 26.44 -24.35 4.16
C GLU A 425 25.74 -24.02 5.49
N LEU A 426 24.67 -23.22 5.46
CA LEU A 426 23.90 -22.89 6.65
C LEU A 426 23.05 -24.07 7.13
N ILE A 427 22.41 -24.80 6.22
CA ILE A 427 21.58 -25.96 6.58
C ILE A 427 22.47 -27.16 6.97
N ALA A 428 23.64 -27.30 6.35
CA ALA A 428 24.56 -28.40 6.63
C ALA A 428 25.37 -28.23 7.93
N CYS A 429 25.38 -27.04 8.54
CA CYS A 429 26.14 -26.82 9.76
C CYS A 429 25.52 -27.55 10.97
N GLU A 430 26.37 -27.93 11.93
CA GLU A 430 25.91 -28.65 13.12
C GLU A 430 24.93 -27.82 13.96
N ASP A 431 25.11 -26.50 14.02
CA ASP A 431 24.23 -25.58 14.74
C ASP A 431 22.79 -25.66 14.22
N PHE A 432 22.61 -25.80 12.89
CA PHE A 432 21.29 -25.95 12.31
C PHE A 432 20.73 -27.35 12.58
N ALA A 433 21.52 -28.39 12.34
CA ALA A 433 21.08 -29.78 12.47
C ALA A 433 20.77 -30.21 13.91
N ARG A 434 21.55 -29.74 14.89
CA ARG A 434 21.45 -30.15 16.31
C ARG A 434 20.75 -29.13 17.21
N SER A 435 20.33 -27.97 16.69
CA SER A 435 19.61 -27.00 17.51
C SER A 435 18.28 -27.57 18.02
N ASN A 436 17.88 -27.18 19.23
CA ASN A 436 16.58 -27.52 19.82
C ASN A 436 15.44 -26.58 19.35
N HIS A 437 15.66 -25.84 18.27
CA HIS A 437 14.70 -24.88 17.73
C HIS A 437 13.49 -25.58 17.14
N LYS A 438 12.29 -25.06 17.43
CA LYS A 438 11.03 -25.63 16.94
C LYS A 438 10.78 -25.22 15.50
N LEU A 439 11.02 -23.94 15.19
CA LEU A 439 10.89 -23.36 13.86
C LEU A 439 12.22 -22.71 13.48
N ALA A 440 13.23 -23.54 13.24
CA ALA A 440 14.58 -23.08 12.93
C ALA A 440 14.64 -22.43 11.54
N ILE A 441 15.20 -21.23 11.51
CA ILE A 441 15.37 -20.43 10.30
C ILE A 441 16.83 -20.01 10.21
N ALA A 442 17.49 -20.33 9.09
CA ALA A 442 18.81 -19.81 8.77
C ALA A 442 18.67 -18.42 8.14
N LEU A 443 19.33 -17.40 8.71
CA LEU A 443 19.29 -16.03 8.19
C LEU A 443 20.50 -15.69 7.32
N GLY A 444 21.66 -16.27 7.61
CA GLY A 444 22.90 -15.92 6.93
C GLY A 444 24.12 -16.12 7.83
N LYS A 445 25.12 -15.26 7.65
CA LYS A 445 26.31 -15.19 8.49
C LYS A 445 26.43 -13.80 9.13
N THR A 446 27.05 -13.74 10.29
CA THR A 446 27.45 -12.47 10.92
C THR A 446 28.53 -11.78 10.08
N ILE A 447 28.87 -10.53 10.43
CA ILE A 447 30.03 -9.84 9.85
C ILE A 447 31.33 -10.63 10.04
N GLY A 448 31.43 -11.50 11.06
CA GLY A 448 32.58 -12.36 11.29
C GLY A 448 32.53 -13.70 10.53
N GLY A 449 31.45 -14.00 9.83
CA GLY A 449 31.28 -15.24 9.07
C GLY A 449 30.64 -16.40 9.83
N GLU A 450 30.24 -16.20 11.08
CA GLU A 450 29.57 -17.22 11.89
C GLU A 450 28.11 -17.39 11.44
N PRO A 451 27.58 -18.63 11.36
CA PRO A 451 26.20 -18.86 10.94
C PRO A 451 25.19 -18.26 11.94
N VAL A 452 24.13 -17.65 11.43
CA VAL A 452 23.05 -17.08 12.22
C VAL A 452 21.79 -17.91 11.99
N ILE A 453 21.42 -18.66 13.02
CA ILE A 453 20.22 -19.50 13.06
C ILE A 453 19.35 -19.02 14.19
N VAL A 454 18.07 -18.87 13.91
CA VAL A 454 17.09 -18.32 14.84
C VAL A 454 15.87 -19.21 14.95
N ASP A 455 15.08 -19.04 16.00
CA ASP A 455 13.84 -19.79 16.23
C ASP A 455 12.63 -18.88 16.12
N LEU A 456 11.82 -19.07 15.09
CA LEU A 456 10.57 -18.33 14.89
C LEU A 456 9.57 -18.60 16.03
N ALA A 457 9.65 -19.73 16.72
CA ALA A 457 8.77 -19.98 17.86
C ALA A 457 9.09 -19.07 19.07
N ARG A 458 10.35 -18.60 19.17
CA ARG A 458 10.81 -17.67 20.22
C ARG A 458 10.59 -16.21 19.82
N MET A 459 10.70 -15.91 18.53
CA MET A 459 10.41 -14.61 17.92
C MET A 459 9.09 -14.75 17.16
N PRO A 460 7.94 -14.73 17.86
CA PRO A 460 6.71 -15.37 17.38
C PRO A 460 6.22 -14.82 16.04
N HIS A 461 6.55 -13.57 15.73
CA HIS A 461 6.20 -12.89 14.49
C HIS A 461 7.42 -12.12 13.98
N LEU A 462 7.64 -12.15 12.67
CA LEU A 462 8.77 -11.53 11.99
C LEU A 462 8.28 -10.56 10.92
N LEU A 463 8.84 -9.35 10.91
CA LEU A 463 8.63 -8.35 9.87
C LEU A 463 9.89 -8.23 9.00
N VAL A 464 9.75 -8.37 7.69
CA VAL A 464 10.84 -8.33 6.72
C VAL A 464 10.61 -7.16 5.76
N ALA A 465 11.46 -6.14 5.81
CA ALA A 465 11.36 -4.98 4.94
C ALA A 465 12.62 -4.80 4.10
N GLY A 466 12.47 -4.46 2.82
CA GLY A 466 13.60 -4.16 1.95
C GLY A 466 13.17 -3.73 0.56
N THR A 467 13.85 -2.73 -0.02
CA THR A 467 13.58 -2.24 -1.37
C THR A 467 13.85 -3.31 -2.43
N THR A 468 13.37 -3.10 -3.66
CA THR A 468 13.64 -4.00 -4.78
C THR A 468 15.15 -4.20 -4.97
N GLY A 469 15.58 -5.46 -5.12
CA GLY A 469 16.99 -5.81 -5.28
C GLY A 469 17.81 -5.89 -3.98
N SER A 470 17.23 -5.55 -2.83
CA SER A 470 17.91 -5.67 -1.52
C SER A 470 18.11 -7.11 -1.04
N GLY A 471 17.41 -8.08 -1.64
CA GLY A 471 17.45 -9.49 -1.25
C GLY A 471 16.25 -9.98 -0.44
N LYS A 472 15.20 -9.16 -0.25
CA LYS A 472 13.96 -9.53 0.48
C LYS A 472 13.40 -10.90 0.07
N SER A 473 13.17 -11.12 -1.22
CA SER A 473 12.60 -12.38 -1.72
C SER A 473 13.53 -13.57 -1.51
N VAL A 474 14.85 -13.37 -1.67
CA VAL A 474 15.85 -14.42 -1.40
C VAL A 474 15.86 -14.78 0.08
N ALA A 475 15.74 -13.79 0.98
CA ALA A 475 15.65 -14.02 2.41
C ALA A 475 14.38 -14.82 2.77
N ILE A 476 13.21 -14.45 2.24
CA ILE A 476 11.95 -15.20 2.47
C ILE A 476 12.09 -16.65 2.00
N ASN A 477 12.62 -16.88 0.79
CA ASN A 477 12.88 -18.23 0.28
C ASN A 477 13.84 -19.02 1.18
N THR A 478 14.88 -18.38 1.70
CA THR A 478 15.83 -18.97 2.64
C THR A 478 15.12 -19.40 3.94
N MET A 479 14.20 -18.58 4.44
CA MET A 479 13.40 -18.90 5.63
C MET A 479 12.46 -20.09 5.38
N ILE A 480 11.74 -20.09 4.24
CA ILE A 480 10.83 -21.18 3.87
C ILE A 480 11.59 -22.48 3.70
N LEU A 481 12.70 -22.47 2.95
CA LEU A 481 13.52 -23.65 2.74
C LEU A 481 14.12 -24.17 4.05
N SER A 482 14.51 -23.30 4.98
CA SER A 482 14.96 -23.73 6.32
C SER A 482 13.89 -24.59 7.02
N LEU A 483 12.61 -24.20 6.93
CA LEU A 483 11.51 -24.98 7.49
C LEU A 483 11.30 -26.29 6.73
N LEU A 484 11.30 -26.27 5.39
CA LEU A 484 11.04 -27.45 4.56
C LEU A 484 12.14 -28.52 4.63
N TYR A 485 13.40 -28.12 4.81
CA TYR A 485 14.52 -29.05 5.00
C TYR A 485 14.50 -29.72 6.38
N ARG A 486 13.74 -29.18 7.34
CA ARG A 486 13.76 -29.64 8.72
C ARG A 486 12.46 -30.29 9.18
N LEU A 487 11.31 -29.78 8.74
CA LEU A 487 10.00 -30.11 9.30
C LEU A 487 9.11 -30.83 8.28
N LYS A 488 8.39 -31.84 8.77
CA LYS A 488 7.40 -32.57 7.98
C LYS A 488 6.04 -31.84 7.96
N PRO A 489 5.14 -32.17 7.01
CA PRO A 489 3.81 -31.57 6.94
C PRO A 489 2.95 -31.78 8.21
N GLU A 490 3.22 -32.82 8.98
CA GLU A 490 2.52 -33.11 10.25
C GLU A 490 3.05 -32.25 11.41
N GLU A 491 4.24 -31.66 11.27
CA GLU A 491 4.91 -30.84 12.28
C GLU A 491 4.75 -29.35 11.99
N CYS A 492 4.75 -28.96 10.71
CA CYS A 492 4.61 -27.58 10.27
C CYS A 492 3.74 -27.47 9.02
N ARG A 493 2.76 -26.56 9.09
CA ARG A 493 1.84 -26.22 8.01
C ARG A 493 1.99 -24.76 7.61
N LEU A 494 1.80 -24.47 6.33
CA LEU A 494 2.07 -23.16 5.76
C LEU A 494 0.80 -22.56 5.14
N ILE A 495 0.63 -21.26 5.31
CA ILE A 495 -0.29 -20.42 4.54
C ILE A 495 0.56 -19.39 3.83
N MET A 496 0.50 -19.35 2.51
CA MET A 496 1.28 -18.42 1.70
C MET A 496 0.36 -17.43 0.99
N VAL A 497 0.70 -16.15 1.07
CA VAL A 497 -0.02 -15.06 0.40
C VAL A 497 0.94 -14.31 -0.52
N ASP A 498 0.66 -14.34 -1.81
CA ASP A 498 1.45 -13.69 -2.86
C ASP A 498 0.51 -12.93 -3.82
N PRO A 499 0.21 -11.66 -3.51
CA PRO A 499 -0.69 -10.86 -4.33
C PRO A 499 -0.14 -10.54 -5.74
N LYS A 500 1.17 -10.72 -5.96
CA LYS A 500 1.83 -10.44 -7.24
C LYS A 500 2.06 -11.69 -8.08
N MET A 501 1.90 -12.88 -7.50
CA MET A 501 2.12 -14.18 -8.14
C MET A 501 3.56 -14.38 -8.65
N LEU A 502 4.55 -13.77 -8.03
CA LEU A 502 5.94 -13.80 -8.51
C LEU A 502 6.84 -14.71 -7.68
N GLU A 503 6.69 -14.68 -6.36
CA GLU A 503 7.71 -15.20 -5.45
C GLU A 503 7.26 -16.53 -4.83
N LEU A 504 6.04 -16.59 -4.29
CA LEU A 504 5.57 -17.77 -3.55
C LEU A 504 4.80 -18.77 -4.41
N SER A 505 4.35 -18.40 -5.61
CA SER A 505 3.69 -19.31 -6.55
C SER A 505 4.51 -20.57 -6.86
N ALA A 506 5.84 -20.49 -6.75
CA ALA A 506 6.74 -21.63 -6.92
C ALA A 506 6.53 -22.76 -5.89
N TYR A 507 5.89 -22.46 -4.75
CA TYR A 507 5.59 -23.42 -3.69
C TYR A 507 4.21 -24.07 -3.83
N ASP A 508 3.45 -23.79 -4.89
CA ASP A 508 2.16 -24.46 -5.09
C ASP A 508 2.32 -25.99 -5.11
N ASN A 509 1.38 -26.67 -4.46
CA ASN A 509 1.30 -28.13 -4.33
C ASN A 509 2.32 -28.80 -3.40
N ILE A 510 3.11 -28.06 -2.61
CA ILE A 510 3.87 -28.70 -1.52
C ILE A 510 2.91 -29.24 -0.45
N PRO A 511 3.23 -30.39 0.18
CA PRO A 511 2.32 -31.03 1.14
C PRO A 511 2.10 -30.22 2.43
N HIS A 512 2.97 -29.26 2.73
CA HIS A 512 2.86 -28.38 3.90
C HIS A 512 1.77 -27.32 3.75
N LEU A 513 1.31 -26.98 2.54
CA LEU A 513 0.30 -25.95 2.35
C LEU A 513 -1.06 -26.39 2.90
N LEU A 514 -1.74 -25.48 3.61
CA LEU A 514 -3.14 -25.67 4.05
C LEU A 514 -4.15 -25.27 2.98
N THR A 515 -3.72 -24.39 2.07
CA THR A 515 -4.52 -23.87 0.97
C THR A 515 -3.55 -23.52 -0.17
N PRO A 516 -3.96 -23.58 -1.45
CA PRO A 516 -3.15 -23.06 -2.55
C PRO A 516 -2.67 -21.64 -2.28
N VAL A 517 -1.56 -21.23 -2.90
CA VAL A 517 -0.99 -19.90 -2.66
C VAL A 517 -2.06 -18.83 -2.93
N VAL A 518 -2.30 -17.99 -1.93
CA VAL A 518 -3.40 -17.03 -1.96
C VAL A 518 -2.95 -15.78 -2.71
N THR A 519 -3.59 -15.54 -3.86
CA THR A 519 -3.25 -14.42 -4.75
C THR A 519 -4.22 -13.26 -4.64
N ASP A 520 -5.48 -13.53 -4.28
CA ASP A 520 -6.51 -12.50 -4.13
C ASP A 520 -6.45 -11.86 -2.72
N PRO A 521 -6.38 -10.52 -2.60
CA PRO A 521 -6.33 -9.85 -1.30
C PRO A 521 -7.53 -10.12 -0.39
N LYS A 522 -8.75 -10.30 -0.92
CA LYS A 522 -9.93 -10.61 -0.11
C LYS A 522 -9.85 -12.05 0.41
N LYS A 523 -9.35 -12.99 -0.38
CA LYS A 523 -9.06 -14.36 0.09
C LYS A 523 -7.97 -14.36 1.16
N ALA A 524 -6.98 -13.47 1.08
CA ALA A 524 -5.96 -13.33 2.12
C ALA A 524 -6.57 -12.91 3.47
N VAL A 525 -7.54 -11.97 3.46
CA VAL A 525 -8.32 -11.63 4.66
C VAL A 525 -9.02 -12.86 5.24
N VAL A 526 -9.63 -13.69 4.40
CA VAL A 526 -10.29 -14.93 4.84
C VAL A 526 -9.30 -15.91 5.45
N ALA A 527 -8.12 -16.09 4.85
CA ALA A 527 -7.07 -16.96 5.39
C ALA A 527 -6.57 -16.48 6.76
N LEU A 528 -6.37 -15.17 6.95
CA LEU A 528 -5.99 -14.60 8.24
C LEU A 528 -7.11 -14.74 9.29
N LYS A 529 -8.37 -14.50 8.92
CA LYS A 529 -9.53 -14.73 9.81
C LYS A 529 -9.68 -16.21 10.18
N TRP A 530 -9.34 -17.13 9.26
CA TRP A 530 -9.27 -18.56 9.55
C TRP A 530 -8.16 -18.86 10.56
N ALA A 531 -6.95 -18.30 10.38
CA ALA A 531 -5.86 -18.48 11.33
C ALA A 531 -6.21 -17.97 12.74
N VAL A 532 -6.94 -16.85 12.83
CA VAL A 532 -7.49 -16.34 14.10
C VAL A 532 -8.48 -17.34 14.73
N ARG A 533 -9.37 -17.93 13.94
CA ARG A 533 -10.32 -18.93 14.43
C ARG A 533 -9.61 -20.20 14.89
N GLU A 534 -8.63 -20.67 14.13
CA GLU A 534 -7.79 -21.82 14.49
C GLU A 534 -7.03 -21.56 15.79
N MET A 535 -6.48 -20.35 15.97
CA MET A 535 -5.86 -19.94 17.25
C MET A 535 -6.82 -20.10 18.43
N GLU A 536 -8.06 -19.60 18.32
CA GLU A 536 -9.07 -19.73 19.37
C GLU A 536 -9.43 -21.20 19.65
N ASP A 537 -9.58 -22.00 18.61
CA ASP A 537 -9.89 -23.43 18.75
C ASP A 537 -8.76 -24.19 19.47
N ARG A 538 -7.51 -23.88 19.13
CA ARG A 538 -6.34 -24.42 19.84
C ARG A 538 -6.32 -24.01 21.30
N TYR A 539 -6.66 -22.77 21.64
CA TYR A 539 -6.79 -22.35 23.04
C TYR A 539 -7.86 -23.13 23.79
N LYS A 540 -9.01 -23.41 23.15
CA LYS A 540 -10.06 -24.26 23.75
C LYS A 540 -9.54 -25.68 24.00
N LYS A 541 -8.86 -26.28 23.02
CA LYS A 541 -8.24 -27.62 23.13
C LYS A 541 -7.18 -27.68 24.25
N MET A 542 -6.32 -26.67 24.34
CA MET A 542 -5.30 -26.54 25.38
C MET A 542 -5.93 -26.39 26.77
N SER A 543 -6.94 -25.53 26.90
CA SER A 543 -7.67 -25.33 28.16
C SER A 543 -8.37 -26.61 28.62
N LYS A 544 -9.00 -27.36 27.70
CA LYS A 544 -9.61 -28.67 28.00
C LYS A 544 -8.60 -29.68 28.58
N LEU A 545 -7.33 -29.63 28.16
CA LEU A 545 -6.25 -30.50 28.68
C LEU A 545 -5.45 -29.90 29.84
N GLY A 546 -5.76 -28.66 30.27
CA GLY A 546 -5.01 -27.97 31.32
C GLY A 546 -3.57 -27.59 30.93
N VAL A 547 -3.26 -27.50 29.64
CA VAL A 547 -1.93 -27.14 29.14
C VAL A 547 -1.87 -25.68 28.68
N ARG A 548 -0.67 -25.08 28.73
CA ARG A 548 -0.47 -23.65 28.46
C ARG A 548 -0.06 -23.33 27.02
N ASN A 549 0.48 -24.29 26.28
CA ASN A 549 1.00 -24.11 24.93
C ASN A 549 0.90 -25.38 24.09
N ILE A 550 1.13 -25.23 22.78
CA ILE A 550 1.05 -26.32 21.81
C ILE A 550 2.04 -27.45 22.10
N ASP A 551 3.23 -27.15 22.61
CA ASP A 551 4.22 -28.17 22.98
C ASP A 551 3.69 -29.08 24.09
N GLY A 552 3.12 -28.49 25.15
CA GLY A 552 2.50 -29.23 26.24
C GLY A 552 1.28 -30.02 25.80
N TYR A 553 0.48 -29.46 24.88
CA TYR A 553 -0.62 -30.17 24.26
C TYR A 553 -0.15 -31.41 23.49
N ASN A 554 0.84 -31.24 22.61
CA ASN A 554 1.37 -32.34 21.80
C ASN A 554 2.05 -33.41 22.67
N ALA A 555 2.76 -33.02 23.72
CA ALA A 555 3.35 -33.96 24.67
C ALA A 555 2.29 -34.80 25.38
N ARG A 556 1.20 -34.18 25.88
CA ARG A 556 0.11 -34.91 26.55
C ARG A 556 -0.64 -35.84 25.60
N VAL A 557 -0.87 -35.41 24.37
CA VAL A 557 -1.51 -36.23 23.33
C VAL A 557 -0.62 -37.42 22.95
N ALA A 558 0.68 -37.20 22.73
CA ALA A 558 1.61 -38.29 22.43
C ALA A 558 1.72 -39.31 23.57
N GLU A 559 1.71 -38.84 24.83
CA GLU A 559 1.70 -39.71 26.00
C GLU A 559 0.40 -40.55 26.08
N ALA A 560 -0.75 -39.93 25.84
CA ALA A 560 -2.03 -40.62 25.83
C ALA A 560 -2.10 -41.67 24.70
N GLN A 561 -1.61 -41.33 23.50
CA GLN A 561 -1.53 -42.26 22.37
C GLN A 561 -0.59 -43.44 22.66
N ALA A 562 0.56 -43.19 23.29
CA ALA A 562 1.51 -44.24 23.67
C ALA A 562 0.92 -45.20 24.73
N LYS A 563 0.04 -44.70 25.60
CA LYS A 563 -0.67 -45.47 26.63
C LYS A 563 -1.98 -46.11 26.14
N GLY A 564 -2.47 -45.76 24.95
CA GLY A 564 -3.80 -46.15 24.47
C GLY A 564 -4.95 -45.54 25.30
N GLU A 565 -4.70 -44.41 25.95
CA GLU A 565 -5.65 -43.70 26.83
C GLU A 565 -6.57 -42.79 25.99
N THR A 566 -7.88 -43.01 26.06
CA THR A 566 -8.86 -42.06 25.51
C THR A 566 -9.08 -40.95 26.51
N ILE A 567 -8.74 -39.71 26.15
CA ILE A 567 -8.93 -38.56 27.03
C ILE A 567 -10.42 -38.23 27.08
N THR A 568 -11.07 -38.50 28.22
CA THR A 568 -12.47 -38.18 28.48
C THR A 568 -12.58 -36.93 29.36
N ARG A 569 -13.51 -36.03 29.06
CA ARG A 569 -13.85 -34.91 29.94
C ARG A 569 -15.27 -35.06 30.45
N THR A 570 -15.42 -35.00 31.76
CA THR A 570 -16.73 -34.91 32.40
C THR A 570 -17.26 -33.47 32.26
N VAL A 571 -18.35 -33.30 31.52
CA VAL A 571 -19.05 -32.01 31.35
C VAL A 571 -20.44 -32.12 31.96
N GLN A 572 -20.84 -31.10 32.71
CA GLN A 572 -22.20 -31.01 33.23
C GLN A 572 -23.14 -30.60 32.08
N THR A 573 -24.02 -31.50 31.65
CA THR A 573 -24.94 -31.28 30.52
C THR A 573 -26.30 -30.74 30.98
N GLY A 574 -26.61 -30.82 32.28
CA GLY A 574 -27.81 -30.22 32.84
C GLY A 574 -28.04 -30.53 34.31
N PHE A 575 -29.29 -30.38 34.73
CA PHE A 575 -29.81 -30.85 36.02
C PHE A 575 -30.98 -31.78 35.74
N ASP A 576 -31.06 -32.87 36.48
CA ASP A 576 -32.20 -33.78 36.43
C ASP A 576 -33.46 -33.02 36.92
N ARG A 577 -34.55 -33.15 36.15
CA ARG A 577 -35.80 -32.40 36.38
C ARG A 577 -36.58 -32.91 37.60
N GLU A 578 -36.32 -34.13 38.07
CA GLU A 578 -37.01 -34.72 39.22
C GLU A 578 -36.21 -34.59 40.52
N THR A 579 -34.89 -34.70 40.45
CA THR A 579 -34.01 -34.73 41.63
C THR A 579 -33.22 -33.44 41.84
N GLY A 580 -33.09 -32.59 40.81
CA GLY A 580 -32.29 -31.36 40.85
C GLY A 580 -30.77 -31.60 40.88
N GLU A 581 -30.32 -32.86 40.76
CA GLU A 581 -28.90 -33.21 40.75
C GLU A 581 -28.26 -32.92 39.38
N ALA A 582 -26.97 -32.58 39.39
CA ALA A 582 -26.22 -32.28 38.17
C ALA A 582 -25.98 -33.54 37.34
N ILE A 583 -26.40 -33.52 36.06
CA ILE A 583 -26.13 -34.61 35.12
C ILE A 583 -24.77 -34.36 34.49
N PHE A 584 -23.88 -35.34 34.61
CA PHE A 584 -22.53 -35.32 34.07
C PHE A 584 -22.41 -36.33 32.92
N GLU A 585 -22.01 -35.86 31.74
CA GLU A 585 -21.68 -36.72 30.60
C GLU A 585 -20.17 -36.72 30.34
N HIS A 586 -19.65 -37.87 29.93
CA HIS A 586 -18.25 -38.02 29.54
C HIS A 586 -18.12 -37.79 28.02
N GLU A 587 -17.56 -36.64 27.63
CA GLU A 587 -17.23 -36.32 26.23
C GLU A 587 -15.87 -36.97 25.89
N GLU A 588 -15.86 -37.96 24.99
CA GLU A 588 -14.63 -38.52 24.42
C GLU A 588 -13.98 -37.52 23.46
N MET A 589 -12.71 -37.20 23.67
CA MET A 589 -11.98 -36.25 22.84
C MET A 589 -11.04 -36.99 21.87
N SER A 590 -11.36 -36.99 20.57
CA SER A 590 -10.45 -37.47 19.53
C SER A 590 -9.33 -36.45 19.30
N LEU A 591 -8.21 -36.60 20.00
CA LEU A 591 -7.11 -35.64 19.95
C LEU A 591 -5.95 -36.16 19.09
N SER A 592 -5.61 -35.38 18.08
CA SER A 592 -4.39 -35.52 17.30
C SER A 592 -3.40 -34.41 17.68
N THR A 593 -2.11 -34.67 17.44
CA THR A 593 -1.06 -33.65 17.57
C THR A 593 -1.31 -32.52 16.59
N LEU A 594 -1.05 -31.30 17.03
CA LEU A 594 -1.25 -30.08 16.26
C LEU A 594 0.08 -29.64 15.63
N PRO A 595 0.14 -29.40 14.31
CA PRO A 595 1.31 -28.81 13.68
C PRO A 595 1.44 -27.33 14.05
N TYR A 596 2.66 -26.79 14.03
CA TYR A 596 2.85 -25.34 13.93
C TYR A 596 2.26 -24.82 12.63
N ILE A 597 1.76 -23.59 12.63
CA ILE A 597 1.30 -22.91 11.42
C ILE A 597 2.14 -21.67 11.21
N VAL A 598 2.77 -21.55 10.03
CA VAL A 598 3.48 -20.32 9.63
C VAL A 598 2.72 -19.67 8.49
N VAL A 599 2.23 -18.46 8.73
CA VAL A 599 1.57 -17.62 7.72
C VAL A 599 2.61 -16.66 7.15
N ILE A 600 2.82 -16.73 5.84
CA ILE A 600 3.83 -15.95 5.12
C ILE A 600 3.11 -15.04 4.12
N VAL A 601 3.39 -13.74 4.21
CA VAL A 601 2.86 -12.74 3.30
C VAL A 601 4.03 -12.04 2.63
N ASP A 602 4.21 -12.21 1.31
CA ASP A 602 5.35 -11.61 0.59
C ASP A 602 5.24 -10.07 0.52
N GLU A 603 4.05 -9.54 0.25
CA GLU A 603 3.84 -8.09 0.14
C GLU A 603 2.58 -7.66 0.90
N MET A 604 2.76 -7.32 2.17
CA MET A 604 1.66 -6.85 3.01
C MET A 604 1.13 -5.47 2.57
N ALA A 605 1.93 -4.65 1.89
CA ALA A 605 1.48 -3.34 1.41
C ALA A 605 0.29 -3.47 0.45
N ASP A 606 0.32 -4.48 -0.43
CA ASP A 606 -0.75 -4.70 -1.40
C ASP A 606 -2.05 -5.13 -0.71
N LEU A 607 -1.94 -5.89 0.39
CA LEU A 607 -3.09 -6.23 1.22
C LEU A 607 -3.63 -5.02 1.98
N MET A 608 -2.74 -4.17 2.52
CA MET A 608 -3.12 -2.97 3.26
C MET A 608 -3.85 -1.95 2.38
N LEU A 609 -3.44 -1.83 1.11
CA LEU A 609 -4.08 -0.93 0.15
C LEU A 609 -5.52 -1.34 -0.19
N VAL A 610 -5.83 -2.64 -0.16
CA VAL A 610 -7.15 -3.16 -0.54
C VAL A 610 -8.08 -3.34 0.67
N ALA A 611 -7.56 -3.85 1.79
CA ALA A 611 -8.35 -4.25 2.95
C ALA A 611 -7.65 -3.94 4.28
N GLY A 612 -6.99 -2.78 4.39
CA GLY A 612 -6.13 -2.43 5.52
C GLY A 612 -6.72 -2.67 6.91
N LYS A 613 -7.96 -2.23 7.18
CA LYS A 613 -8.59 -2.39 8.50
C LYS A 613 -8.79 -3.85 8.92
N ASP A 614 -9.27 -4.69 7.99
CA ASP A 614 -9.51 -6.11 8.27
C ASP A 614 -8.19 -6.87 8.45
N ILE A 615 -7.20 -6.57 7.61
CA ILE A 615 -5.86 -7.17 7.66
C ILE A 615 -5.15 -6.78 8.96
N GLU A 616 -5.11 -5.48 9.30
CA GLU A 616 -4.49 -4.97 10.52
C GLU A 616 -5.14 -5.58 11.77
N GLY A 617 -6.48 -5.65 11.81
CA GLY A 617 -7.19 -6.26 12.93
C GLY A 617 -6.89 -7.76 13.10
N ALA A 618 -6.79 -8.53 12.00
CA ALA A 618 -6.43 -9.94 12.06
C ALA A 618 -4.96 -10.14 12.47
N ILE A 619 -4.03 -9.35 11.90
CA ILE A 619 -2.61 -9.40 12.24
C ILE A 619 -2.41 -9.04 13.71
N GLN A 620 -3.02 -7.96 14.20
CA GLN A 620 -2.91 -7.54 15.60
C GLN A 620 -3.35 -8.67 16.54
N ARG A 621 -4.50 -9.29 16.25
CA ARG A 621 -5.05 -10.36 17.09
C ARG A 621 -4.16 -11.61 17.10
N LEU A 622 -3.63 -11.99 15.94
CA LEU A 622 -2.65 -13.08 15.85
C LEU A 622 -1.38 -12.71 16.59
N ALA A 623 -0.80 -11.55 16.31
CA ALA A 623 0.49 -11.15 16.86
C ALA A 623 0.51 -11.09 18.40
N GLN A 624 -0.64 -10.79 19.02
CA GLN A 624 -0.79 -10.74 20.47
C GLN A 624 -0.95 -12.11 21.14
N MET A 625 -1.64 -13.05 20.50
CA MET A 625 -2.12 -14.26 21.17
C MET A 625 -1.65 -15.58 20.53
N ALA A 626 -1.09 -15.55 19.32
CA ALA A 626 -0.86 -16.76 18.51
C ALA A 626 0.33 -17.61 18.97
N ARG A 627 1.30 -17.02 19.68
CA ARG A 627 2.54 -17.69 20.10
C ARG A 627 2.29 -19.03 20.81
N ALA A 628 1.41 -19.05 21.82
CA ALA A 628 1.15 -20.27 22.59
C ALA A 628 0.35 -21.31 21.79
N ALA A 629 -0.46 -20.85 20.83
CA ALA A 629 -1.21 -21.71 19.90
C ALA A 629 -0.33 -22.28 18.76
N GLY A 630 0.95 -21.90 18.70
CA GLY A 630 1.88 -22.35 17.67
C GLY A 630 1.57 -21.79 16.28
N ILE A 631 1.01 -20.58 16.20
CA ILE A 631 0.77 -19.88 14.94
C ILE A 631 1.70 -18.67 14.85
N HIS A 632 2.42 -18.56 13.75
CA HIS A 632 3.52 -17.61 13.55
C HIS A 632 3.31 -16.82 12.26
N LEU A 633 3.79 -15.57 12.23
CA LEU A 633 3.63 -14.68 11.08
C LEU A 633 5.00 -14.29 10.54
N ILE A 634 5.18 -14.37 9.22
CA ILE A 634 6.28 -13.75 8.49
C ILE A 634 5.64 -12.76 7.52
N MET A 635 5.69 -11.48 7.87
CA MET A 635 5.11 -10.41 7.07
C MET A 635 6.23 -9.70 6.35
N ALA A 636 6.16 -9.60 5.02
CA ALA A 636 7.16 -8.92 4.24
C ALA A 636 6.60 -7.73 3.46
N THR A 637 7.43 -6.72 3.20
CA THR A 637 7.08 -5.59 2.35
C THR A 637 8.28 -4.96 1.67
N GLN A 638 8.08 -4.47 0.44
CA GLN A 638 9.05 -3.62 -0.25
C GLN A 638 8.81 -2.12 0.00
N ARG A 639 7.72 -1.77 0.67
CA ARG A 639 7.29 -0.39 0.92
C ARG A 639 7.28 -0.12 2.43
N PRO A 640 8.45 0.15 3.06
CA PRO A 640 8.53 0.42 4.49
C PRO A 640 8.04 1.84 4.84
N SER A 641 6.80 2.17 4.48
CA SER A 641 6.15 3.44 4.84
C SER A 641 5.36 3.31 6.14
N VAL A 642 5.04 4.44 6.77
CA VAL A 642 4.23 4.51 8.00
C VAL A 642 2.82 3.97 7.78
N ASP A 643 2.30 4.07 6.56
CA ASP A 643 0.96 3.57 6.19
C ASP A 643 0.91 2.03 6.08
N VAL A 644 2.03 1.39 5.79
CA VAL A 644 2.13 -0.08 5.69
C VAL A 644 2.57 -0.67 7.03
N ILE A 645 3.63 -0.12 7.61
CA ILE A 645 4.20 -0.54 8.89
C ILE A 645 3.66 0.41 9.98
N THR A 646 2.37 0.26 10.28
CA THR A 646 1.66 1.11 11.24
C THR A 646 2.24 0.98 12.65
N GLY A 647 1.94 1.93 13.53
CA GLY A 647 2.30 1.85 14.95
C GLY A 647 1.78 0.57 15.62
N THR A 648 0.56 0.14 15.25
CA THR A 648 -0.05 -1.11 15.73
C THR A 648 0.76 -2.33 15.31
N ILE A 649 1.18 -2.40 14.06
CA ILE A 649 1.99 -3.54 13.57
C ILE A 649 3.33 -3.58 14.33
N LYS A 650 4.04 -2.45 14.43
CA LYS A 650 5.32 -2.38 15.16
C LYS A 650 5.20 -2.77 16.64
N ALA A 651 4.10 -2.42 17.30
CA ALA A 651 3.89 -2.76 18.70
C ALA A 651 3.74 -4.27 18.97
N ASN A 652 3.42 -5.08 17.95
CA ASN A 652 3.18 -6.51 18.09
C ASN A 652 4.21 -7.40 17.35
N PHE A 653 5.16 -6.80 16.63
CA PHE A 653 6.27 -7.48 15.97
C PHE A 653 7.59 -7.02 16.64
N PRO A 654 8.07 -7.77 17.66
CA PRO A 654 9.21 -7.37 18.49
C PRO A 654 10.56 -7.43 17.78
#